data_AF-A0A847DNB8-F1
#
_entry.id   AF-A0A847DNB8-F1
#
_cell.length_a   1.000
_cell.length_b   1.000
_cell.length_c   1.000
_cell.angle_alpha   90.00
_cell.angle_beta   90.00
_cell.angle_gamma   90.00
#
_symmetry.space_group_name_H-M   'P 1'
#
loop_
_entity.id
_entity.type
_entity.pdbx_description
1 polymer ?
#
loop_
_entity_poly.entity_id
_entity_poly.type
_entity_poly.pdbx_seq_one_letter_code
_entity_poly.pdbx_strand_id
1 'polypeptide(L)'
;MRNFVAGVFATLCIITTGICGAQVAEEPLVMSQDGISVTLATTDVLTIAVDGMLFSEKTEFNHMMPRWAGTYYEYRRDTTLPLSLKHENVAGKKQIASFEMHAQGKELEGKQTFELGPGRRLKISVDVRSTTVGKTLYEHMIGDLNPAWFAGRPYELTLRTGKTGKFIMPFASPSTEREKLGLAKNFEKMVVDTPTGPLEIITSGTPISLLDYRRNPQGTSKSIIWCGVLAHDFDNYAQESYSIEFIFPPQPQQNLAILSNLDKTQIKDTKIAIKDKVFPDRVIPTPKSIQWHDGNITLKRIVTDGKSKFASDIAKQVKEEILDKYKVNLDVQVTTDTQPGDVSFVCGTEAPDPNAEIDAYIISVGDKFVVNSETTSGLLQAKRSFRQLLRPGKTLGTVEARKADIRDYAAMPVRGLYFNTGKDAVPEQTKIITKLMGDLKMNTLMYSVIFAEWKSRPELTKPLISITLKDLQEIADVCKREHIELIPAIPTYGLKEWNRYDWVKGGMIGDPVHGQWNNPPELEAVEAVVDEAVKMLKPKTFLICHDELLVSKEEVLASINHWHDFLAERGVRTAIWGDLFLTLKEGPDATNCKTQEDADWMRAQLPSDILVIDWHYAEAAASEFKSLKVWNDLGFDCIAGTGNTPANILPFAQAVTKQIEAQDENTTQGKSLGMVVTTWAGRNFNIEAMNKFVKAVQSYVLGAEAAWTGGYEKATDVPFDYVSEFENIWNKSVLPDTATKGWTVDLTKAKQSDNRTMVKMSFASLKAAKDKSWLGYMTGDDLSKLPVGKQTFDRFVFDLPSDNTALLLAGQMDKFAGSHSISLPCDGKKASVINFMTAATEGGPTSEAIATTYVQYEDGTEASFDWNLGNNVYAISDENASINTPLIWKDGKDDTLKCIHSFCWQNPEPDKAIKNIKTVSNKKSAGLLIFAITGVEAED
;
A
#
# COMPACT_ATOMS: atom_id res chain seq x y z
N MET A 1 -38.39 15.86 -39.24
CA MET A 1 -37.58 16.31 -40.38
C MET A 1 -36.49 17.23 -39.86
N ARG A 2 -35.22 16.85 -40.08
CA ARG A 2 -34.00 17.68 -40.27
C ARG A 2 -33.67 18.77 -39.22
N ASN A 3 -32.44 19.01 -38.77
CA ASN A 3 -31.09 18.44 -38.86
C ASN A 3 -30.16 19.49 -38.19
N PHE A 4 -29.11 19.06 -37.47
CA PHE A 4 -27.73 19.63 -37.45
C PHE A 4 -27.53 21.12 -37.01
N VAL A 5 -26.49 21.61 -36.33
CA VAL A 5 -25.13 21.21 -35.89
C VAL A 5 -24.62 22.38 -35.01
N ALA A 6 -24.06 22.13 -33.82
CA ALA A 6 -22.64 22.28 -33.41
C ALA A 6 -21.94 23.65 -33.57
N GLY A 7 -21.29 24.10 -32.48
CA GLY A 7 -20.14 25.03 -32.41
C GLY A 7 -20.49 26.52 -32.30
N VAL A 8 -19.72 27.44 -31.70
CA VAL A 8 -18.34 27.43 -31.15
C VAL A 8 -18.11 28.86 -30.57
N PHE A 9 -17.44 28.97 -29.41
CA PHE A 9 -16.57 30.07 -28.93
C PHE A 9 -17.08 31.48 -28.51
N ALA A 10 -16.68 31.83 -27.27
CA ALA A 10 -15.86 33.00 -26.89
C ALA A 10 -16.49 34.34 -26.43
N THR A 11 -15.90 34.81 -25.31
CA THR A 11 -15.57 36.20 -24.92
C THR A 11 -16.55 36.95 -23.99
N LEU A 12 -16.11 37.17 -22.74
CA LEU A 12 -15.94 38.54 -22.25
C LEU A 12 -14.88 38.61 -21.13
N CYS A 13 -13.69 39.10 -21.49
CA CYS A 13 -12.72 39.67 -20.56
C CYS A 13 -13.11 41.12 -20.27
N ILE A 14 -13.09 41.56 -19.01
CA ILE A 14 -12.77 42.96 -18.67
C ILE A 14 -11.71 42.96 -17.57
N ILE A 15 -10.69 43.75 -17.87
CA ILE A 15 -9.40 43.94 -17.21
C ILE A 15 -9.52 44.99 -16.10
N THR A 16 -8.89 44.74 -14.95
CA THR A 16 -8.29 45.81 -14.12
C THR A 16 -6.92 45.36 -13.62
N THR A 17 -5.88 45.83 -14.28
CA THR A 17 -4.48 45.93 -13.82
C THR A 17 -4.37 46.98 -12.70
N GLY A 18 -3.54 46.93 -11.67
CA GLY A 18 -2.48 46.00 -11.25
C GLY A 18 -1.74 46.62 -10.04
N ILE A 19 -0.94 45.82 -9.33
CA ILE A 19 0.32 46.16 -8.62
C ILE A 19 1.00 44.80 -8.36
N CYS A 20 2.29 44.71 -8.69
CA CYS A 20 3.12 43.51 -8.81
C CYS A 20 2.89 42.41 -7.75
N GLY A 21 2.23 41.33 -8.17
CA GLY A 21 2.42 39.99 -7.62
C GLY A 21 2.90 39.10 -8.78
N ALA A 22 4.01 38.39 -8.58
CA ALA A 22 4.44 37.38 -9.56
C ALA A 22 3.38 36.28 -9.60
N GLN A 23 2.60 36.29 -10.68
CA GLN A 23 1.50 35.39 -10.93
C GLN A 23 2.07 34.06 -11.40
N VAL A 24 2.25 33.10 -10.50
CA VAL A 24 2.53 31.71 -10.90
C VAL A 24 1.23 31.07 -11.33
N ALA A 25 1.04 30.98 -12.64
CA ALA A 25 0.19 30.00 -13.26
C ALA A 25 0.99 29.41 -14.42
N GLU A 26 1.71 28.32 -14.19
CA GLU A 26 2.29 27.55 -15.29
C GLU A 26 1.46 26.30 -15.50
N GLU A 27 0.47 26.42 -16.38
CA GLU A 27 -0.22 25.27 -16.93
C GLU A 27 0.81 24.34 -17.61
N PRO A 28 0.63 23.00 -17.53
CA PRO A 28 1.54 22.07 -18.17
C PRO A 28 1.59 22.30 -19.68
N LEU A 29 2.78 22.21 -20.28
CA LEU A 29 2.92 22.28 -21.73
C LEU A 29 2.40 20.98 -22.35
N VAL A 30 1.43 21.10 -23.25
CA VAL A 30 0.88 19.97 -24.01
C VAL A 30 1.26 20.11 -25.48
N MET A 31 2.13 19.23 -25.98
CA MET A 31 2.38 19.06 -27.40
C MET A 31 1.47 17.96 -27.94
N SER A 32 0.90 18.13 -29.14
CA SER A 32 0.07 17.08 -29.75
C SER A 32 0.18 17.04 -31.27
N GLN A 33 0.33 15.84 -31.83
CA GLN A 33 0.48 15.60 -33.26
C GLN A 33 0.15 14.14 -33.61
N ASP A 34 -0.59 13.92 -34.70
CA ASP A 34 -0.92 12.58 -35.25
C ASP A 34 -1.47 11.56 -34.22
N GLY A 35 -2.22 12.05 -33.22
CA GLY A 35 -2.79 11.23 -32.15
C GLY A 35 -1.88 11.01 -30.93
N ILE A 36 -0.65 11.52 -30.96
CA ILE A 36 0.27 11.51 -29.82
C ILE A 36 0.09 12.81 -29.05
N SER A 37 0.03 12.72 -27.72
CA SER A 37 0.08 13.84 -26.79
C SER A 37 1.27 13.67 -25.85
N VAL A 38 2.06 14.73 -25.68
CA VAL A 38 3.17 14.81 -24.73
C VAL A 38 2.87 15.96 -23.78
N THR A 39 2.66 15.63 -22.51
CA THR A 39 2.43 16.61 -21.45
C THR A 39 3.69 16.73 -20.60
N LEU A 40 4.17 17.96 -20.43
CA LEU A 40 5.32 18.31 -19.60
C LEU A 40 4.83 19.22 -18.46
N ALA A 41 4.83 18.72 -17.23
CA ALA A 41 4.50 19.48 -16.04
C ALA A 41 5.73 19.77 -15.19
N THR A 42 5.65 20.83 -14.39
CA THR A 42 6.77 21.49 -13.71
C THR A 42 7.29 20.76 -12.47
N THR A 43 6.62 19.67 -12.04
CA THR A 43 6.91 18.97 -10.77
C THR A 43 6.62 17.46 -10.87
N ASP A 44 7.32 16.74 -11.75
CA ASP A 44 7.36 15.24 -11.84
C ASP A 44 6.50 14.55 -12.92
N VAL A 45 5.76 15.27 -13.77
CA VAL A 45 4.85 14.62 -14.73
C VAL A 45 5.26 14.87 -16.17
N LEU A 46 6.02 13.93 -16.73
CA LEU A 46 6.01 13.63 -18.17
C LEU A 46 4.90 12.60 -18.41
N THR A 47 3.98 12.89 -19.33
CA THR A 47 3.00 11.91 -19.80
C THR A 47 3.03 11.84 -21.30
N ILE A 48 3.15 10.63 -21.85
CA ILE A 48 3.04 10.35 -23.28
C ILE A 48 1.81 9.48 -23.48
N ALA A 49 0.82 10.03 -24.18
CA ALA A 49 -0.39 9.31 -24.56
C ALA A 49 -0.46 9.16 -26.09
N VAL A 50 -1.00 8.02 -26.54
CA VAL A 50 -1.17 7.69 -27.94
C VAL A 50 -2.62 7.27 -28.15
N ASP A 51 -3.35 8.03 -28.96
CA ASP A 51 -4.79 7.87 -29.21
C ASP A 51 -5.64 7.87 -27.91
N GLY A 52 -5.21 8.64 -26.91
CA GLY A 52 -5.86 8.75 -25.60
C GLY A 52 -5.54 7.63 -24.61
N MET A 53 -4.66 6.69 -24.98
CA MET A 53 -4.14 5.65 -24.11
C MET A 53 -2.73 6.01 -23.61
N LEU A 54 -2.48 5.79 -22.33
CA LEU A 54 -1.17 6.02 -21.72
C LEU A 54 -0.11 5.07 -22.31
N PHE A 55 0.96 5.64 -22.87
CA PHE A 55 2.13 4.89 -23.35
C PHE A 55 3.28 4.92 -22.36
N SER A 56 3.58 6.10 -21.81
CA SER A 56 4.65 6.29 -20.83
C SER A 56 4.28 7.39 -19.86
N GLU A 57 4.71 7.25 -18.61
CA GLU A 57 4.70 8.32 -17.62
C GLU A 57 6.08 8.48 -16.98
N LYS A 58 6.28 9.62 -16.29
CA LYS A 58 7.45 9.94 -15.48
C LYS A 58 8.76 10.05 -16.29
N THR A 59 9.67 10.89 -15.82
CA THR A 59 11.08 10.91 -16.24
C THR A 59 11.89 11.36 -15.03
N GLU A 60 13.05 10.75 -14.79
CA GLU A 60 13.85 11.01 -13.61
C GLU A 60 15.34 10.80 -13.90
N PHE A 61 16.14 11.84 -13.68
CA PHE A 61 17.59 11.82 -13.87
C PHE A 61 18.30 12.07 -12.53
N ASN A 62 19.20 11.16 -12.12
CA ASN A 62 19.95 11.26 -10.88
C ASN A 62 21.46 11.11 -11.16
N HIS A 63 22.27 12.03 -10.64
CA HIS A 63 23.75 11.97 -10.64
C HIS A 63 24.22 11.72 -9.22
N MET A 64 24.97 10.65 -8.99
CA MET A 64 25.11 10.04 -7.67
C MET A 64 26.54 9.57 -7.37
N MET A 65 26.82 9.42 -6.07
CA MET A 65 27.99 8.70 -5.59
C MET A 65 27.81 7.18 -5.78
N PRO A 66 28.91 6.41 -5.89
CA PRO A 66 28.84 4.95 -5.98
C PRO A 66 28.06 4.32 -4.83
N ARG A 67 27.33 3.23 -5.12
CA ARG A 67 26.45 2.51 -4.17
C ARG A 67 25.33 3.34 -3.54
N TRP A 68 24.92 4.44 -4.19
CA TRP A 68 23.86 5.32 -3.67
C TRP A 68 24.19 5.95 -2.31
N ALA A 69 25.48 6.11 -1.99
CA ALA A 69 25.94 6.71 -0.72
C ALA A 69 25.65 8.22 -0.60
N GLY A 70 25.12 8.85 -1.65
CA GLY A 70 24.78 10.27 -1.72
C GLY A 70 24.50 10.72 -3.16
N THR A 71 23.89 11.90 -3.32
CA THR A 71 23.45 12.44 -4.61
C THR A 71 24.06 13.81 -4.90
N TYR A 72 24.56 14.03 -6.13
CA TYR A 72 25.04 15.33 -6.63
C TYR A 72 23.94 16.13 -7.34
N TYR A 73 23.06 15.44 -8.07
CA TYR A 73 21.90 16.04 -8.73
C TYR A 73 20.74 15.06 -8.71
N GLU A 74 19.54 15.57 -8.45
CA GLU A 74 18.30 14.82 -8.60
C GLU A 74 17.29 15.69 -9.34
N TYR A 75 16.68 15.11 -10.36
CA TYR A 75 15.72 15.79 -11.21
C TYR A 75 14.55 16.39 -10.42
N ARG A 76 14.05 15.67 -9.41
CA ARG A 76 12.95 16.14 -8.55
C ARG A 76 13.34 17.30 -7.62
N ARG A 77 14.64 17.53 -7.43
CA ARG A 77 15.18 18.63 -6.61
C ARG A 77 15.54 19.87 -7.46
N ASP A 78 15.50 19.77 -8.79
CA ASP A 78 15.85 20.88 -9.69
C ASP A 78 14.63 21.74 -10.01
N THR A 79 14.48 22.83 -9.27
CA THR A 79 13.35 23.76 -9.42
C THR A 79 13.51 24.71 -10.60
N THR A 80 14.60 24.60 -11.36
CA THR A 80 14.86 25.43 -12.54
C THR A 80 14.33 24.80 -13.82
N LEU A 81 14.01 23.49 -13.82
CA LEU A 81 13.45 22.77 -14.97
C LEU A 81 12.22 23.47 -15.59
N PRO A 82 11.23 23.93 -14.79
CA PRO A 82 10.07 24.65 -15.32
C PRO A 82 10.48 25.96 -16.02
N LEU A 83 11.36 26.70 -15.36
CA LEU A 83 11.80 28.04 -15.78
C LEU A 83 12.66 27.99 -17.05
N SER A 84 13.31 26.86 -17.31
CA SER A 84 14.14 26.64 -18.50
C SER A 84 13.37 26.02 -19.67
N LEU A 85 12.09 25.66 -19.49
CA LEU A 85 11.26 25.06 -20.52
C LEU A 85 11.08 26.01 -21.70
N LYS A 86 11.54 25.57 -22.87
CA LYS A 86 11.38 26.23 -24.16
C LYS A 86 10.51 25.35 -25.05
N HIS A 87 9.62 25.99 -25.79
CA HIS A 87 8.76 25.33 -26.78
C HIS A 87 8.83 26.06 -28.12
N GLU A 88 9.03 25.30 -29.19
CA GLU A 88 8.98 25.76 -30.57
C GLU A 88 7.99 24.90 -31.36
N ASN A 89 7.04 25.54 -32.04
CA ASN A 89 6.13 24.86 -32.97
C ASN A 89 6.50 25.24 -34.41
N VAL A 90 7.07 24.29 -35.14
CA VAL A 90 7.33 24.42 -36.57
C VAL A 90 6.08 23.94 -37.32
N ALA A 91 5.23 24.90 -37.71
CA ALA A 91 3.91 24.66 -38.28
C ALA A 91 3.88 23.51 -39.31
N GLY A 92 3.09 22.46 -39.01
CA GLY A 92 2.89 21.29 -39.85
C GLY A 92 4.10 20.36 -40.01
N LYS A 93 5.19 20.58 -39.27
CA LYS A 93 6.43 19.80 -39.37
C LYS A 93 6.90 19.16 -38.08
N LYS A 94 6.92 19.87 -36.95
CA LYS A 94 7.29 19.30 -35.64
C LYS A 94 7.05 20.29 -34.52
N GLN A 95 6.79 19.78 -33.33
CA GLN A 95 6.86 20.52 -32.07
C GLN A 95 8.11 20.07 -31.31
N ILE A 96 8.84 21.03 -30.76
CA ILE A 96 10.05 20.77 -29.97
C ILE A 96 9.88 21.42 -28.62
N ALA A 97 10.06 20.65 -27.55
CA ALA A 97 10.19 21.18 -26.20
C ALA A 97 11.55 20.79 -25.61
N SER A 98 12.17 21.66 -24.82
CA SER A 98 13.40 21.35 -24.11
C SER A 98 13.53 22.13 -22.82
N PHE A 99 14.16 21.54 -21.80
CA PHE A 99 14.58 22.23 -20.59
C PHE A 99 16.04 21.90 -20.29
N GLU A 100 16.66 22.77 -19.52
CA GLU A 100 18.04 22.66 -19.06
C GLU A 100 18.04 22.13 -17.62
N MET A 101 18.95 21.18 -17.32
CA MET A 101 19.21 20.56 -16.03
C MET A 101 20.42 21.25 -15.39
N HIS A 102 20.24 21.80 -14.19
CA HIS A 102 21.28 22.56 -13.51
C HIS A 102 21.39 22.16 -12.04
N ALA A 103 22.52 21.54 -11.65
CA ALA A 103 22.84 21.33 -10.25
C ALA A 103 23.22 22.65 -9.56
N GLN A 104 22.76 22.86 -8.32
CA GLN A 104 23.02 24.11 -7.58
C GLN A 104 24.53 24.37 -7.36
N GLY A 105 25.32 23.34 -7.08
CA GLY A 105 26.78 23.42 -6.96
C GLY A 105 27.52 23.29 -8.31
N LYS A 106 26.78 23.30 -9.42
CA LYS A 106 27.23 23.14 -10.81
C LYS A 106 27.80 21.78 -11.17
N GLU A 107 27.59 20.76 -10.33
CA GLU A 107 28.06 19.37 -10.50
C GLU A 107 27.63 18.71 -11.82
N LEU A 108 26.52 19.17 -12.39
CA LEU A 108 25.93 18.72 -13.64
C LEU A 108 25.45 19.91 -14.47
N GLU A 109 25.77 19.89 -15.76
CA GLU A 109 25.10 20.67 -16.80
C GLU A 109 24.40 19.69 -17.75
N GLY A 110 23.12 19.88 -18.05
CA GLY A 110 22.47 19.04 -19.03
C GLY A 110 21.26 19.66 -19.69
N LYS A 111 20.76 18.99 -20.72
CA LYS A 111 19.59 19.40 -21.50
C LYS A 111 18.82 18.18 -21.94
N GLN A 112 17.50 18.20 -21.80
CA GLN A 112 16.61 17.18 -22.36
C GLN A 112 15.68 17.82 -23.37
N THR A 113 15.53 17.18 -24.53
CA THR A 113 14.75 17.68 -25.67
C THR A 113 13.76 16.63 -26.14
N PHE A 114 12.53 17.04 -26.41
CA PHE A 114 11.42 16.26 -26.94
C PHE A 114 11.05 16.79 -28.32
N GLU A 115 11.17 15.98 -29.35
CA GLU A 115 10.77 16.31 -30.72
C GLU A 115 9.58 15.45 -31.13
N LEU A 116 8.40 16.06 -31.25
CA LEU A 116 7.18 15.44 -31.75
C LEU A 116 6.98 15.80 -33.22
N GLY A 117 7.07 14.82 -34.12
CA GLY A 117 7.03 15.02 -35.57
C GLY A 117 5.97 14.16 -36.29
N PRO A 118 5.79 14.37 -37.61
CA PRO A 118 4.80 13.69 -38.43
C PRO A 118 5.13 12.21 -38.56
N GLY A 119 4.10 11.44 -38.93
CA GLY A 119 4.23 9.99 -39.07
C GLY A 119 4.34 9.32 -37.70
N ARG A 120 3.74 9.93 -36.67
CA ARG A 120 3.65 9.42 -35.30
C ARG A 120 5.01 9.13 -34.68
N ARG A 121 5.92 10.11 -34.75
CA ARG A 121 7.29 10.00 -34.25
C ARG A 121 7.53 10.91 -33.05
N LEU A 122 8.07 10.34 -31.98
CA LEU A 122 8.52 11.08 -30.80
C LEU A 122 9.97 10.73 -30.52
N LYS A 123 10.86 11.72 -30.54
CA LYS A 123 12.26 11.56 -30.16
C LYS A 123 12.55 12.29 -28.86
N ILE A 124 13.23 11.63 -27.94
CA ILE A 124 13.73 12.19 -26.69
C ILE A 124 15.25 12.14 -26.75
N SER A 125 15.92 13.28 -26.56
CA SER A 125 17.38 13.38 -26.58
C SER A 125 17.87 14.04 -25.29
N VAL A 126 19.02 13.59 -24.80
CA VAL A 126 19.67 14.12 -23.58
C VAL A 126 21.12 14.41 -23.89
N ASP A 127 21.57 15.59 -23.51
CA ASP A 127 22.97 16.01 -23.49
C ASP A 127 23.36 16.31 -22.04
N VAL A 128 24.38 15.67 -21.49
CA VAL A 128 24.81 15.85 -20.10
C VAL A 128 26.32 15.98 -19.98
N ARG A 129 26.76 16.76 -19.00
CA ARG A 129 28.16 16.99 -18.67
C ARG A 129 28.38 17.01 -17.16
N SER A 130 29.26 16.15 -16.68
CA SER A 130 29.74 16.17 -15.30
C SER A 130 30.71 17.34 -15.11
N THR A 131 30.71 17.97 -13.95
CA THR A 131 31.80 18.86 -13.53
C THR A 131 32.42 18.41 -12.20
N THR A 132 31.93 17.28 -11.66
CA THR A 132 32.38 16.70 -10.39
C THR A 132 33.76 16.07 -10.49
N VAL A 133 34.45 16.03 -9.35
CA VAL A 133 35.75 15.37 -9.18
C VAL A 133 35.54 14.08 -8.37
N GLY A 134 35.80 12.93 -8.97
CA GLY A 134 35.70 11.62 -8.35
C GLY A 134 34.90 10.63 -9.20
N LYS A 135 34.91 9.36 -8.81
CA LYS A 135 34.04 8.38 -9.49
C LYS A 135 32.58 8.69 -9.16
N THR A 136 31.78 8.92 -10.19
CA THR A 136 30.33 9.13 -10.06
C THR A 136 29.59 8.23 -11.03
N LEU A 137 28.28 8.11 -10.85
CA LEU A 137 27.40 7.42 -11.79
C LEU A 137 26.14 8.27 -12.00
N TYR A 138 25.48 8.11 -13.15
CA TYR A 138 24.13 8.63 -13.32
C TYR A 138 23.14 7.52 -13.70
N GLU A 139 21.89 7.75 -13.34
CA GLU A 139 20.75 6.94 -13.77
C GLU A 139 19.71 7.87 -14.39
N HIS A 140 19.23 7.54 -15.58
CA HIS A 140 18.13 8.26 -16.23
C HIS A 140 16.99 7.29 -16.53
N MET A 141 15.91 7.38 -15.78
CA MET A 141 14.61 6.82 -16.14
C MET A 141 13.98 7.73 -17.19
N ILE A 142 14.05 7.33 -18.46
CA ILE A 142 13.43 8.07 -19.55
C ILE A 142 11.91 7.97 -19.49
N GLY A 143 11.40 6.81 -19.06
CA GLY A 143 9.96 6.58 -18.93
C GLY A 143 9.59 5.25 -18.29
N ASP A 144 8.49 5.28 -17.53
CA ASP A 144 7.73 4.11 -17.08
C ASP A 144 6.76 3.72 -18.21
N LEU A 145 7.17 2.78 -19.07
CA LEU A 145 6.35 2.38 -20.22
C LEU A 145 5.21 1.46 -19.78
N ASN A 146 4.03 1.66 -20.37
CA ASN A 146 2.85 0.86 -20.10
C ASN A 146 3.02 -0.58 -20.66
N PRO A 147 3.00 -1.63 -19.83
CA PRO A 147 3.25 -3.01 -20.27
C PRO A 147 2.23 -3.56 -21.26
N ALA A 148 1.02 -2.97 -21.32
CA ALA A 148 0.04 -3.29 -22.34
C ALA A 148 0.55 -3.04 -23.77
N TRP A 149 1.72 -2.41 -23.96
CA TRP A 149 2.38 -2.29 -25.26
C TRP A 149 3.37 -3.42 -25.60
N PHE A 150 3.74 -4.26 -24.62
CA PHE A 150 4.86 -5.20 -24.73
C PHE A 150 4.52 -6.63 -24.30
N ALA A 151 3.68 -6.80 -23.27
CA ALA A 151 3.36 -8.10 -22.69
C ALA A 151 2.82 -9.09 -23.73
N GLY A 152 3.39 -10.31 -23.76
CA GLY A 152 2.93 -11.39 -24.63
C GLY A 152 3.13 -11.12 -26.13
N ARG A 153 4.01 -10.19 -26.51
CA ARG A 153 4.23 -9.77 -27.90
C ARG A 153 5.57 -10.27 -28.43
N PRO A 154 5.60 -10.71 -29.70
CA PRO A 154 6.87 -10.90 -30.38
C PRO A 154 7.54 -9.55 -30.60
N TYR A 155 8.86 -9.55 -30.49
CA TYR A 155 9.69 -8.42 -30.85
C TYR A 155 10.97 -8.84 -31.54
N GLU A 156 11.46 -7.99 -32.44
CA GLU A 156 12.76 -8.13 -33.07
C GLU A 156 13.72 -7.11 -32.45
N LEU A 157 14.94 -7.53 -32.12
CA LEU A 157 15.97 -6.71 -31.50
C LEU A 157 17.22 -6.70 -32.37
N THR A 158 17.72 -5.51 -32.68
CA THR A 158 19.01 -5.27 -33.33
C THR A 158 19.94 -4.63 -32.31
N LEU A 159 21.01 -5.32 -31.95
CA LEU A 159 22.04 -4.81 -31.06
C LEU A 159 22.95 -3.82 -31.80
N ARG A 160 23.63 -2.92 -31.07
CA ARG A 160 24.62 -1.99 -31.68
C ARG A 160 25.78 -2.69 -32.40
N THR A 161 25.99 -3.99 -32.15
CA THR A 161 26.96 -4.82 -32.88
C THR A 161 26.47 -5.28 -34.26
N GLY A 162 25.23 -4.93 -34.64
CA GLY A 162 24.55 -5.41 -35.85
C GLY A 162 23.90 -6.80 -35.71
N LYS A 163 24.08 -7.48 -34.59
CA LYS A 163 23.44 -8.78 -34.33
C LYS A 163 21.94 -8.60 -34.11
N THR A 164 21.13 -9.39 -34.82
CA THR A 164 19.68 -9.42 -34.69
C THR A 164 19.18 -10.67 -33.95
N GLY A 165 18.01 -10.56 -33.32
CA GLY A 165 17.32 -11.69 -32.68
C GLY A 165 15.80 -11.46 -32.64
N LYS A 166 15.05 -12.55 -32.65
CA LYS A 166 13.58 -12.54 -32.46
C LYS A 166 13.25 -13.15 -31.12
N PHE A 167 12.36 -12.50 -30.40
CA PHE A 167 11.99 -12.84 -29.04
C PHE A 167 10.48 -12.70 -28.87
N ILE A 168 9.95 -13.25 -27.78
CA ILE A 168 8.59 -12.97 -27.32
C ILE A 168 8.73 -12.51 -25.89
N MET A 169 8.19 -11.33 -25.57
CA MET A 169 8.15 -10.89 -24.19
C MET A 169 7.15 -11.75 -23.43
N PRO A 170 7.52 -12.33 -22.27
CA PRO A 170 6.60 -13.08 -21.43
C PRO A 170 5.35 -12.27 -21.12
N PHE A 171 4.19 -12.92 -21.19
CA PHE A 171 2.95 -12.25 -20.83
C PHE A 171 2.93 -11.94 -19.33
N ALA A 172 3.34 -12.88 -18.47
CA ALA A 172 3.57 -12.63 -17.05
C ALA A 172 5.07 -12.45 -16.80
N SER A 173 5.45 -11.55 -15.88
CA SER A 173 6.87 -11.35 -15.57
C SER A 173 7.45 -12.60 -14.87
N PRO A 174 8.57 -13.15 -15.35
CA PRO A 174 9.04 -14.47 -14.94
C PRO A 174 9.81 -14.46 -13.60
N SER A 175 10.12 -13.29 -13.02
CA SER A 175 11.03 -13.20 -11.88
C SER A 175 10.83 -11.91 -11.08
N THR A 176 11.09 -11.99 -9.78
CA THR A 176 11.29 -10.83 -8.89
C THR A 176 12.77 -10.46 -8.74
N GLU A 177 13.68 -11.35 -9.16
CA GLU A 177 15.13 -11.13 -9.08
C GLU A 177 15.58 -10.08 -10.10
N ARG A 178 16.21 -9.00 -9.61
CA ARG A 178 16.68 -7.85 -10.40
C ARG A 178 17.52 -8.24 -11.61
N GLU A 179 18.38 -9.25 -11.47
CA GLU A 179 19.30 -9.72 -12.53
C GLU A 179 18.56 -10.34 -13.73
N LYS A 180 17.33 -10.82 -13.53
CA LYS A 180 16.51 -11.50 -14.54
C LYS A 180 15.47 -10.58 -15.21
N LEU A 181 15.44 -9.29 -14.86
CA LEU A 181 14.42 -8.36 -15.37
C LEU A 181 14.76 -7.75 -16.74
N GLY A 182 15.96 -7.95 -17.28
CA GLY A 182 16.38 -7.28 -18.52
C GLY A 182 15.72 -7.81 -19.79
N LEU A 183 14.98 -6.96 -20.52
CA LEU A 183 14.37 -7.26 -21.82
C LEU A 183 15.29 -6.93 -23.00
N ALA A 184 15.96 -5.78 -22.91
CA ALA A 184 16.93 -5.31 -23.90
C ALA A 184 17.97 -4.41 -23.21
N LYS A 185 19.23 -4.48 -23.66
CA LYS A 185 20.31 -3.61 -23.19
C LYS A 185 21.22 -3.25 -24.37
N ASN A 186 21.60 -1.98 -24.47
CA ASN A 186 22.54 -1.49 -25.47
C ASN A 186 22.16 -1.89 -26.92
N PHE A 187 20.91 -1.63 -27.30
CA PHE A 187 20.36 -2.00 -28.59
C PHE A 187 20.22 -0.78 -29.52
N GLU A 188 20.35 -1.00 -30.82
CA GLU A 188 20.14 0.04 -31.84
C GLU A 188 18.67 0.20 -32.19
N LYS A 189 17.95 -0.91 -32.37
CA LYS A 189 16.55 -0.93 -32.78
C LYS A 189 15.78 -2.08 -32.13
N MET A 190 14.55 -1.83 -31.72
CA MET A 190 13.58 -2.82 -31.30
C MET A 190 12.27 -2.60 -32.07
N VAL A 191 11.66 -3.66 -32.58
CA VAL A 191 10.34 -3.61 -33.23
C VAL A 191 9.41 -4.56 -32.51
N VAL A 192 8.36 -4.02 -31.87
CA VAL A 192 7.37 -4.78 -31.12
C VAL A 192 6.12 -4.94 -31.97
N ASP A 193 5.64 -6.16 -32.15
CA ASP A 193 4.40 -6.45 -32.88
C ASP A 193 3.19 -6.23 -31.96
N THR A 194 2.52 -5.09 -32.11
CA THR A 194 1.35 -4.73 -31.30
C THR A 194 0.04 -4.99 -32.04
N PRO A 195 -1.10 -5.19 -31.34
CA PRO A 195 -2.40 -5.38 -31.97
C PRO A 195 -2.84 -4.24 -32.91
N THR A 196 -2.28 -3.04 -32.73
CA THR A 196 -2.59 -1.86 -33.55
C THR A 196 -1.56 -1.62 -34.66
N GLY A 197 -0.47 -2.42 -34.72
CA GLY A 197 0.62 -2.35 -35.69
C GLY A 197 2.01 -2.38 -35.04
N PRO A 198 3.12 -2.32 -35.80
CA PRO A 198 4.46 -2.33 -35.21
C PRO A 198 4.78 -1.02 -34.46
N LEU A 199 5.30 -1.15 -33.23
CA LEU A 199 5.97 -0.07 -32.50
C LEU A 199 7.48 -0.19 -32.72
N GLU A 200 8.13 0.84 -33.24
CA GLU A 200 9.59 0.86 -33.38
C GLU A 200 10.23 1.75 -32.30
N ILE A 201 11.32 1.26 -31.71
CA ILE A 201 12.14 1.98 -30.73
C ILE A 201 13.58 1.99 -31.27
N ILE A 202 14.14 3.18 -31.47
CA ILE A 202 15.49 3.37 -32.01
C ILE A 202 16.32 4.12 -30.98
N THR A 203 17.56 3.68 -30.70
CA THR A 203 18.42 4.35 -29.72
C THR A 203 19.82 4.70 -30.24
N SER A 204 20.38 5.80 -29.74
CA SER A 204 21.72 6.30 -30.11
C SER A 204 22.50 6.77 -28.88
N GLY A 205 23.84 6.70 -28.91
CA GLY A 205 24.70 7.18 -27.83
C GLY A 205 24.83 6.19 -26.68
N THR A 206 24.75 6.68 -25.44
CA THR A 206 24.83 5.91 -24.19
C THR A 206 23.89 4.68 -24.20
N PRO A 207 24.30 3.54 -23.60
CA PRO A 207 23.48 2.33 -23.53
C PRO A 207 22.14 2.53 -22.80
N ILE A 208 21.04 2.41 -23.53
CA ILE A 208 19.68 2.36 -22.97
C ILE A 208 19.27 0.90 -22.72
N SER A 209 18.51 0.67 -21.64
CA SER A 209 17.99 -0.62 -21.20
C SER A 209 16.48 -0.57 -21.02
N LEU A 210 15.81 -1.68 -21.31
CA LEU A 210 14.42 -1.94 -20.94
C LEU A 210 14.39 -3.07 -19.90
N LEU A 211 13.72 -2.87 -18.78
CA LEU A 211 13.58 -3.84 -17.69
C LEU A 211 12.10 -4.11 -17.41
N ASP A 212 11.74 -5.39 -17.25
CA ASP A 212 10.40 -5.83 -16.88
C ASP A 212 10.18 -5.67 -15.38
N TYR A 213 9.68 -4.50 -14.96
CA TYR A 213 9.47 -4.15 -13.56
C TYR A 213 8.09 -4.53 -13.03
N ARG A 214 7.32 -5.36 -13.76
CA ARG A 214 5.96 -5.75 -13.36
C ARG A 214 5.89 -6.54 -12.05
N ARG A 215 6.98 -7.20 -11.65
CA ARG A 215 7.12 -7.92 -10.36
C ARG A 215 8.28 -7.39 -9.51
N ASN A 216 8.70 -6.14 -9.68
CA ASN A 216 9.82 -5.58 -8.94
C ASN A 216 9.55 -5.60 -7.41
N PRO A 217 10.42 -6.23 -6.58
CA PRO A 217 10.21 -6.34 -5.14
C PRO A 217 10.41 -5.01 -4.38
N GLN A 218 11.08 -4.00 -4.96
CA GLN A 218 11.47 -2.76 -4.28
C GLN A 218 10.37 -1.68 -4.16
N GLY A 219 9.09 -2.09 -4.07
CA GLY A 219 8.08 -1.23 -3.43
C GLY A 219 7.33 -0.23 -4.30
N THR A 220 7.42 -0.26 -5.63
CA THR A 220 6.38 0.35 -6.46
C THR A 220 5.40 -0.73 -6.86
N SER A 221 4.16 -0.66 -6.37
CA SER A 221 3.04 -1.49 -6.83
C SER A 221 2.66 -1.25 -8.31
N LYS A 222 3.58 -0.67 -9.10
CA LYS A 222 3.39 -0.25 -10.48
C LYS A 222 3.83 -1.37 -11.42
N SER A 223 2.87 -1.92 -12.16
CA SER A 223 3.14 -2.81 -13.27
C SER A 223 3.64 -2.01 -14.48
N ILE A 224 4.96 -1.88 -14.65
CA ILE A 224 5.60 -1.05 -15.70
C ILE A 224 6.78 -1.75 -16.39
N ILE A 225 7.18 -1.24 -17.56
CA ILE A 225 8.46 -1.53 -18.21
C ILE A 225 9.36 -0.32 -18.06
N TRP A 226 10.40 -0.46 -17.23
CA TRP A 226 11.36 0.61 -16.99
C TRP A 226 12.23 0.81 -18.23
N CYS A 227 12.32 2.04 -18.73
CA CYS A 227 13.13 2.38 -19.90
C CYS A 227 14.11 3.50 -19.55
N GLY A 228 15.42 3.26 -19.69
CA GLY A 228 16.40 4.26 -19.29
C GLY A 228 17.86 3.85 -19.36
N VAL A 229 18.74 4.74 -18.90
CA VAL A 229 20.17 4.50 -18.67
C VAL A 229 20.36 4.06 -17.22
N LEU A 230 20.80 2.83 -17.00
CA LEU A 230 20.83 2.19 -15.67
C LEU A 230 22.23 2.31 -15.03
N ALA A 231 22.34 3.02 -13.91
CA ALA A 231 23.56 3.18 -13.11
C ALA A 231 24.87 3.24 -13.93
N HIS A 232 24.93 4.16 -14.88
CA HIS A 232 26.02 4.31 -15.84
C HIS A 232 27.17 5.11 -15.23
N ASP A 233 28.39 4.58 -15.34
CA ASP A 233 29.58 5.27 -14.84
C ASP A 233 29.75 6.62 -15.54
N PHE A 234 29.96 7.68 -14.76
CA PHE A 234 30.08 9.04 -15.26
C PHE A 234 31.39 9.63 -14.78
N ASP A 235 32.40 9.52 -15.64
CA ASP A 235 33.76 9.95 -15.35
C ASP A 235 33.87 11.48 -15.19
N ASN A 236 34.96 11.93 -14.56
CA ASN A 236 35.26 13.34 -14.34
C ASN A 236 35.20 14.14 -15.64
N TYR A 237 34.40 15.21 -15.64
CA TYR A 237 34.26 16.10 -16.80
C TYR A 237 33.76 15.42 -18.08
N ALA A 238 33.19 14.21 -17.98
CA ALA A 238 32.60 13.51 -19.11
C ALA A 238 31.43 14.31 -19.68
N GLN A 239 31.35 14.32 -21.00
CA GLN A 239 30.21 14.84 -21.75
C GLN A 239 29.64 13.70 -22.59
N GLU A 240 28.35 13.42 -22.42
CA GLU A 240 27.65 12.36 -23.12
C GLU A 240 26.36 12.88 -23.74
N SER A 241 25.99 12.27 -24.87
CA SER A 241 24.74 12.55 -25.58
C SER A 241 24.08 11.23 -25.99
N TYR A 242 22.77 11.12 -25.77
CA TYR A 242 22.00 9.95 -26.19
C TYR A 242 20.58 10.31 -26.59
N SER A 243 19.93 9.43 -27.35
CA SER A 243 18.54 9.61 -27.72
C SER A 243 17.78 8.29 -27.88
N ILE A 244 16.46 8.40 -27.76
CA ILE A 244 15.50 7.34 -28.04
C ILE A 244 14.37 7.91 -28.91
N GLU A 245 14.02 7.21 -29.97
CA GLU A 245 12.91 7.56 -30.87
C GLU A 245 11.87 6.45 -30.86
N PHE A 246 10.62 6.84 -30.61
CA PHE A 246 9.43 5.99 -30.71
C PHE A 246 8.69 6.31 -32.00
N ILE A 247 8.42 5.28 -32.80
CA ILE A 247 7.59 5.35 -34.00
C ILE A 247 6.34 4.50 -33.75
N PHE A 248 5.21 5.16 -33.52
CA PHE A 248 3.98 4.49 -33.12
C PHE A 248 3.20 3.96 -34.32
N PRO A 249 2.45 2.85 -34.14
CA PRO A 249 1.62 2.29 -35.20
C PRO A 249 0.51 3.25 -35.62
N PRO A 250 -0.11 3.09 -36.80
CA PRO A 250 -1.25 3.89 -37.23
C PRO A 250 -2.43 3.85 -36.24
N GLN A 251 -3.30 4.86 -36.31
CA GLN A 251 -4.48 4.91 -35.45
C GLN A 251 -5.36 3.66 -35.70
N PRO A 252 -5.74 2.91 -34.65
CA PRO A 252 -6.58 1.74 -34.83
C PRO A 252 -7.98 2.13 -35.34
N GLN A 253 -8.52 1.32 -36.27
CA GLN A 253 -9.88 1.52 -36.76
C GLN A 253 -10.87 1.19 -35.62
N GLN A 254 -11.68 2.16 -35.21
CA GLN A 254 -12.63 1.95 -34.12
C GLN A 254 -13.65 0.86 -34.47
N ASN A 255 -13.66 -0.23 -33.71
CA ASN A 255 -14.71 -1.24 -33.81
C ASN A 255 -16.06 -0.65 -33.37
N LEU A 256 -17.14 -1.03 -34.07
CA LEU A 256 -18.51 -0.65 -33.73
C LEU A 256 -18.83 -1.00 -32.27
N ALA A 257 -19.55 -0.12 -31.57
CA ALA A 257 -19.95 -0.35 -30.18
C ALA A 257 -20.90 -1.55 -30.09
N ILE A 258 -20.43 -2.65 -29.51
CA ILE A 258 -21.26 -3.81 -29.18
C ILE A 258 -21.90 -3.55 -27.82
N LEU A 259 -23.24 -3.52 -27.78
CA LEU A 259 -24.01 -3.47 -26.53
C LEU A 259 -24.40 -4.89 -26.15
N SER A 260 -24.06 -5.33 -24.95
CA SER A 260 -24.42 -6.65 -24.43
C SER A 260 -25.49 -6.53 -23.36
N ASN A 261 -26.69 -7.03 -23.61
CA ASN A 261 -27.77 -7.05 -22.62
C ASN A 261 -27.95 -8.47 -22.09
N LEU A 262 -27.77 -8.65 -20.79
CA LEU A 262 -28.13 -9.89 -20.13
C LEU A 262 -29.64 -9.96 -19.92
N ASP A 263 -30.17 -11.18 -19.93
CA ASP A 263 -31.57 -11.44 -19.63
C ASP A 263 -31.73 -11.62 -18.11
N LYS A 264 -32.80 -11.08 -17.54
CA LYS A 264 -33.08 -11.21 -16.10
C LYS A 264 -33.20 -12.66 -15.62
N THR A 265 -33.58 -13.59 -16.51
CA THR A 265 -33.62 -15.03 -16.24
C THR A 265 -32.25 -15.66 -15.98
N GLN A 266 -31.16 -14.92 -16.21
CA GLN A 266 -29.80 -15.33 -15.86
C GLN A 266 -29.49 -15.13 -14.36
N ILE A 267 -30.29 -14.34 -13.64
CA ILE A 267 -30.19 -14.22 -12.19
C ILE A 267 -30.93 -15.40 -11.56
N LYS A 268 -30.22 -16.16 -10.75
CA LYS A 268 -30.74 -17.31 -10.03
C LYS A 268 -30.63 -17.07 -8.54
N ASP A 269 -31.75 -17.21 -7.84
CA ASP A 269 -31.73 -17.25 -6.39
C ASP A 269 -30.92 -18.44 -5.90
N THR A 270 -30.14 -18.21 -4.85
CA THR A 270 -29.37 -19.25 -4.16
C THR A 270 -29.67 -19.19 -2.67
N LYS A 271 -29.89 -20.36 -2.09
CA LYS A 271 -30.08 -20.49 -0.63
C LYS A 271 -28.82 -20.12 0.14
N ILE A 272 -27.65 -20.20 -0.51
CA ILE A 272 -26.35 -19.92 0.05
C ILE A 272 -25.57 -19.13 -1.02
N ALA A 273 -25.44 -17.82 -0.83
CA ALA A 273 -24.59 -16.93 -1.63
C ALA A 273 -23.20 -16.80 -1.00
N ILE A 274 -23.13 -16.89 0.33
CA ILE A 274 -21.91 -16.96 1.11
C ILE A 274 -22.04 -18.10 2.13
N LYS A 275 -20.97 -18.88 2.32
CA LYS A 275 -20.93 -20.00 3.27
C LYS A 275 -20.60 -19.54 4.69
N ASP A 276 -20.92 -20.39 5.66
CA ASP A 276 -20.49 -20.22 7.04
C ASP A 276 -18.99 -19.96 7.12
N LYS A 277 -18.61 -19.03 8.00
CA LYS A 277 -17.22 -18.80 8.31
C LYS A 277 -16.66 -20.02 9.03
N VAL A 278 -15.54 -20.53 8.51
CA VAL A 278 -14.74 -21.51 9.24
C VAL A 278 -13.90 -20.77 10.27
N PHE A 279 -14.03 -21.13 11.55
CA PHE A 279 -13.21 -20.59 12.62
C PHE A 279 -12.02 -21.52 12.85
N PRO A 280 -10.79 -21.15 12.46
CA PRO A 280 -9.63 -22.01 12.65
C PRO A 280 -9.33 -22.20 14.13
N ASP A 281 -8.83 -23.38 14.49
CA ASP A 281 -8.22 -23.65 15.79
C ASP A 281 -6.82 -23.03 15.83
N ARG A 282 -6.83 -21.70 15.94
CA ARG A 282 -5.64 -20.85 15.95
C ARG A 282 -5.86 -19.67 16.89
N VAL A 283 -4.76 -19.24 17.51
CA VAL A 283 -4.66 -17.96 18.24
C VAL A 283 -3.47 -17.21 17.66
N ILE A 284 -3.66 -15.93 17.35
CA ILE A 284 -2.65 -15.01 16.83
C ILE A 284 -2.52 -13.80 17.78
N PRO A 285 -1.31 -13.41 18.21
CA PRO A 285 -0.07 -14.11 17.98
C PRO A 285 -0.04 -15.53 18.57
N THR A 286 0.79 -16.39 18.00
CA THR A 286 0.93 -17.79 18.39
C THR A 286 1.35 -17.89 19.86
N PRO A 287 0.56 -18.57 20.73
CA PRO A 287 0.91 -18.70 22.12
C PRO A 287 2.17 -19.54 22.34
N LYS A 288 2.89 -19.28 23.43
CA LYS A 288 4.06 -20.09 23.84
C LYS A 288 3.67 -21.56 24.08
N SER A 289 2.47 -21.82 24.59
CA SER A 289 1.89 -23.16 24.70
C SER A 289 0.38 -23.12 24.47
N ILE A 290 -0.12 -23.99 23.59
CA ILE A 290 -1.55 -24.24 23.39
C ILE A 290 -1.81 -25.73 23.17
N GLN A 291 -2.77 -26.26 23.92
CA GLN A 291 -3.30 -27.61 23.74
C GLN A 291 -4.79 -27.52 23.41
N TRP A 292 -5.16 -27.92 22.21
CA TRP A 292 -6.58 -28.03 21.81
C TRP A 292 -7.18 -29.32 22.35
N HIS A 293 -8.41 -29.24 22.85
CA HIS A 293 -9.22 -30.40 23.28
C HIS A 293 -10.38 -30.62 22.32
N ASP A 294 -11.20 -31.65 22.45
CA ASP A 294 -12.36 -31.84 21.58
C ASP A 294 -13.58 -31.00 21.99
N GLY A 295 -14.24 -30.38 21.01
CA GLY A 295 -15.51 -29.70 21.17
C GLY A 295 -15.45 -28.29 21.78
N ASN A 296 -16.63 -27.76 22.10
CA ASN A 296 -16.83 -26.41 22.61
C ASN A 296 -17.57 -26.43 23.95
N ILE A 297 -17.53 -25.33 24.67
CA ILE A 297 -18.36 -25.05 25.84
C ILE A 297 -19.32 -23.91 25.55
N THR A 298 -20.61 -24.08 25.87
CA THR A 298 -21.60 -22.98 25.78
C THR A 298 -21.43 -22.04 26.96
N LEU A 299 -21.28 -20.75 26.68
CA LEU A 299 -21.10 -19.72 27.70
C LEU A 299 -22.46 -19.28 28.25
N LYS A 300 -22.56 -19.17 29.59
CA LYS A 300 -23.83 -18.85 30.29
C LYS A 300 -23.77 -17.55 31.08
N ARG A 301 -22.68 -17.34 31.82
CA ARG A 301 -22.42 -16.13 32.61
C ARG A 301 -20.92 -15.87 32.70
N ILE A 302 -20.58 -14.62 32.95
CA ILE A 302 -19.23 -14.19 33.27
C ILE A 302 -19.20 -13.93 34.78
N VAL A 303 -18.17 -14.42 35.46
CA VAL A 303 -17.96 -14.25 36.90
C VAL A 303 -16.61 -13.61 37.17
N THR A 304 -16.54 -12.86 38.26
CA THR A 304 -15.30 -12.31 38.82
C THR A 304 -15.35 -12.42 40.34
N ASP A 305 -14.21 -12.58 40.99
CA ASP A 305 -14.15 -12.65 42.45
C ASP A 305 -14.26 -11.27 43.13
N GLY A 306 -14.32 -10.19 42.34
CA GLY A 306 -14.47 -8.82 42.81
C GLY A 306 -13.22 -8.24 43.49
N LYS A 307 -12.11 -8.98 43.53
CA LYS A 307 -10.86 -8.51 44.16
C LYS A 307 -10.09 -7.53 43.28
N SER A 308 -10.28 -7.61 41.96
CA SER A 308 -9.71 -6.69 40.99
C SER A 308 -10.80 -5.91 40.28
N LYS A 309 -10.75 -4.58 40.42
CA LYS A 309 -11.62 -3.66 39.66
C LYS A 309 -11.38 -3.84 38.16
N PHE A 310 -10.12 -3.98 37.75
CA PHE A 310 -9.75 -4.19 36.35
C PHE A 310 -10.37 -5.48 35.79
N ALA A 311 -10.33 -6.58 36.53
CA ALA A 311 -10.98 -7.84 36.12
C ALA A 311 -12.50 -7.67 35.96
N SER A 312 -13.14 -6.92 36.87
CA SER A 312 -14.57 -6.61 36.78
C SER A 312 -14.90 -5.75 35.56
N ASP A 313 -14.04 -4.81 35.19
CA ASP A 313 -14.22 -3.95 34.02
C ASP A 313 -14.00 -4.73 32.71
N ILE A 314 -12.99 -5.60 32.65
CA ILE A 314 -12.76 -6.53 31.53
C ILE A 314 -13.97 -7.46 31.34
N ALA A 315 -14.53 -8.00 32.42
CA ALA A 315 -15.73 -8.85 32.35
C ALA A 315 -16.93 -8.13 31.73
N LYS A 316 -17.15 -6.85 32.06
CA LYS A 316 -18.20 -6.02 31.46
C LYS A 316 -17.94 -5.75 29.98
N GLN A 317 -16.70 -5.39 29.63
CA GLN A 317 -16.33 -5.18 28.22
C GLN A 317 -16.55 -6.45 27.39
N VAL A 318 -16.16 -7.62 27.90
CA VAL A 318 -16.37 -8.90 27.21
C VAL A 318 -17.87 -9.19 27.04
N LYS A 319 -18.69 -8.90 28.04
CA LYS A 319 -20.16 -8.98 27.89
C LYS A 319 -20.66 -8.11 26.74
N GLU A 320 -20.24 -6.84 26.69
CA GLU A 320 -20.64 -5.90 25.64
C GLU A 320 -20.19 -6.37 24.26
N GLU A 321 -18.96 -6.89 24.15
CA GLU A 321 -18.41 -7.43 22.90
C GLU A 321 -19.16 -8.69 22.43
N ILE A 322 -19.53 -9.59 23.34
CA ILE A 322 -20.34 -10.77 23.02
C ILE A 322 -21.75 -10.36 22.60
N LEU A 323 -22.35 -9.39 23.28
CA LEU A 323 -23.66 -8.85 22.93
C LEU A 323 -23.64 -8.19 21.55
N ASP A 324 -22.64 -7.36 21.27
CA ASP A 324 -22.52 -6.69 19.99
C ASP A 324 -22.30 -7.70 18.84
N LYS A 325 -21.36 -8.62 19.02
CA LYS A 325 -20.97 -9.55 17.95
C LYS A 325 -21.93 -10.72 17.76
N TYR A 326 -22.34 -11.38 18.85
CA TYR A 326 -23.14 -12.61 18.79
C TYR A 326 -24.61 -12.39 19.14
N LYS A 327 -25.01 -11.16 19.53
CA LYS A 327 -26.37 -10.82 19.99
C LYS A 327 -26.82 -11.67 21.19
N VAL A 328 -25.86 -12.10 22.02
CA VAL A 328 -26.09 -12.89 23.25
C VAL A 328 -25.81 -12.04 24.48
N ASN A 329 -26.80 -11.87 25.34
CA ASN A 329 -26.64 -11.12 26.58
C ASN A 329 -26.28 -12.05 27.74
N LEU A 330 -25.00 -12.09 28.13
CA LEU A 330 -24.54 -12.83 29.30
C LEU A 330 -24.67 -12.00 30.58
N ASP A 331 -24.94 -12.65 31.71
CA ASP A 331 -24.90 -11.99 33.02
C ASP A 331 -23.45 -11.85 33.53
N VAL A 332 -23.16 -10.80 34.29
CA VAL A 332 -21.86 -10.57 34.94
C VAL A 332 -22.07 -10.54 36.45
N GLN A 333 -21.51 -11.52 37.16
CA GLN A 333 -21.69 -11.68 38.60
C GLN A 333 -20.37 -11.56 39.36
N VAL A 334 -20.41 -10.91 40.53
CA VAL A 334 -19.30 -10.92 41.47
C VAL A 334 -19.49 -12.09 42.44
N THR A 335 -18.77 -13.19 42.21
CA THR A 335 -18.84 -14.42 43.00
C THR A 335 -17.60 -15.27 42.80
N THR A 336 -17.26 -16.08 43.81
CA THR A 336 -16.23 -17.12 43.72
C THR A 336 -16.80 -18.48 43.29
N ASP A 337 -18.13 -18.63 43.26
CA ASP A 337 -18.81 -19.86 42.86
C ASP A 337 -18.96 -19.96 41.34
N THR A 338 -18.09 -20.75 40.71
CA THR A 338 -18.12 -21.04 39.27
C THR A 338 -18.86 -22.36 39.00
N GLN A 339 -19.70 -22.37 37.98
CA GLN A 339 -20.51 -23.48 37.50
C GLN A 339 -20.14 -23.84 36.05
N PRO A 340 -20.51 -25.02 35.53
CA PRO A 340 -20.23 -25.38 34.15
C PRO A 340 -20.87 -24.43 33.13
N GLY A 341 -20.07 -23.92 32.21
CA GLY A 341 -20.45 -22.88 31.24
C GLY A 341 -20.10 -21.44 31.65
N ASP A 342 -19.51 -21.24 32.83
CA ASP A 342 -19.10 -19.92 33.29
C ASP A 342 -17.73 -19.51 32.75
N VAL A 343 -17.55 -18.20 32.56
CA VAL A 343 -16.27 -17.56 32.26
C VAL A 343 -15.78 -16.80 33.48
N SER A 344 -14.63 -17.17 34.05
CA SER A 344 -14.04 -16.52 35.21
C SER A 344 -12.83 -15.67 34.83
N PHE A 345 -12.86 -14.36 35.13
CA PHE A 345 -11.69 -13.48 35.02
C PHE A 345 -11.10 -13.21 36.41
N VAL A 346 -9.84 -13.60 36.62
CA VAL A 346 -9.11 -13.50 37.90
C VAL A 346 -7.81 -12.71 37.73
N CYS A 347 -7.51 -11.79 38.65
CA CYS A 347 -6.32 -10.93 38.62
C CYS A 347 -5.90 -10.41 40.02
N GLY A 348 -4.58 -10.26 40.30
CA GLY A 348 -4.01 -9.48 41.43
C GLY A 348 -2.50 -9.70 41.63
N THR A 349 -1.64 -8.76 42.06
CA THR A 349 -1.74 -7.35 42.55
C THR A 349 -0.97 -6.32 41.68
N GLU A 350 -1.14 -5.02 41.97
CA GLU A 350 -0.71 -3.80 41.22
C GLU A 350 0.79 -3.49 41.10
N ALA A 351 1.70 -4.38 41.51
CA ALA A 351 3.11 -4.29 41.14
C ALA A 351 3.47 -5.61 40.45
N PRO A 352 3.99 -5.58 39.21
CA PRO A 352 4.50 -6.79 38.55
C PRO A 352 5.50 -7.48 39.49
N ASP A 353 5.47 -8.81 39.58
CA ASP A 353 6.70 -9.50 39.96
C ASP A 353 7.73 -9.13 38.87
N PRO A 354 8.84 -8.46 39.20
CA PRO A 354 9.85 -8.14 38.20
C PRO A 354 10.37 -9.39 37.47
N ASN A 355 10.26 -10.57 38.09
CA ASN A 355 10.61 -11.86 37.49
C ASN A 355 9.48 -12.52 36.68
N ALA A 356 8.29 -11.90 36.60
CA ALA A 356 7.18 -12.45 35.81
C ALA A 356 7.44 -12.29 34.31
N GLU A 357 7.11 -13.34 33.56
CA GLU A 357 7.10 -13.29 32.10
C GLU A 357 6.20 -12.13 31.62
N ILE A 358 6.63 -11.39 30.59
CA ILE A 358 5.96 -10.17 30.12
C ILE A 358 4.53 -10.49 29.70
N ASP A 359 3.55 -9.76 30.24
CA ASP A 359 2.13 -9.94 29.92
C ASP A 359 1.62 -11.39 30.13
N ALA A 360 2.19 -12.13 31.09
CA ALA A 360 1.87 -13.54 31.28
C ALA A 360 0.41 -13.81 31.67
N TYR A 361 -0.16 -14.87 31.10
CA TYR A 361 -1.49 -15.34 31.45
C TYR A 361 -1.68 -16.83 31.16
N ILE A 362 -2.74 -17.38 31.77
CA ILE A 362 -3.22 -18.75 31.53
C ILE A 362 -4.71 -18.70 31.19
N ILE A 363 -5.11 -19.45 30.17
CA ILE A 363 -6.51 -19.73 29.83
C ILE A 363 -6.72 -21.24 29.90
N SER A 364 -7.73 -21.68 30.64
CA SER A 364 -8.17 -23.07 30.67
C SER A 364 -9.65 -23.17 30.32
N VAL A 365 -9.96 -23.91 29.25
CA VAL A 365 -11.31 -24.10 28.73
C VAL A 365 -11.65 -25.58 28.69
N GLY A 366 -12.23 -26.06 29.80
CA GLY A 366 -12.75 -27.42 29.97
C GLY A 366 -14.28 -27.40 30.06
N ASP A 367 -14.83 -27.83 31.20
CA ASP A 367 -16.25 -27.64 31.54
C ASP A 367 -16.56 -26.26 32.10
N LYS A 368 -15.50 -25.48 32.39
CA LYS A 368 -15.51 -24.07 32.76
C LYS A 368 -14.47 -23.34 31.91
N PHE A 369 -14.63 -22.03 31.75
CA PHE A 369 -13.64 -21.16 31.14
C PHE A 369 -13.00 -20.32 32.25
N VAL A 370 -11.69 -20.48 32.48
CA VAL A 370 -10.95 -19.67 33.45
C VAL A 370 -9.85 -18.88 32.74
N VAL A 371 -9.84 -17.58 32.99
CA VAL A 371 -8.79 -16.65 32.58
C VAL A 371 -8.08 -16.16 33.84
N ASN A 372 -6.78 -16.38 33.93
CA ASN A 372 -5.98 -15.98 35.08
C ASN A 372 -4.70 -15.26 34.64
N SER A 373 -4.36 -14.18 35.34
CA SER A 373 -3.09 -13.48 35.21
C SER A 373 -2.74 -12.78 36.52
N GLU A 374 -1.45 -12.68 36.82
CA GLU A 374 -0.97 -11.94 37.99
C GLU A 374 -1.07 -10.42 37.79
N THR A 375 -0.98 -9.95 36.53
CA THR A 375 -0.97 -8.52 36.20
C THR A 375 -2.20 -8.11 35.41
N THR A 376 -2.51 -6.81 35.43
CA THR A 376 -3.57 -6.24 34.58
C THR A 376 -3.22 -6.33 33.09
N SER A 377 -1.93 -6.18 32.75
CA SER A 377 -1.47 -6.30 31.36
C SER A 377 -1.65 -7.71 30.81
N GLY A 378 -1.25 -8.74 31.58
CA GLY A 378 -1.48 -10.13 31.17
C GLY A 378 -2.97 -10.48 31.07
N LEU A 379 -3.81 -9.98 31.98
CA LEU A 379 -5.27 -10.16 31.89
C LEU A 379 -5.85 -9.54 30.61
N LEU A 380 -5.36 -8.37 30.20
CA LEU A 380 -5.75 -7.72 28.96
C LEU A 380 -5.35 -8.57 27.73
N GLN A 381 -4.14 -9.15 27.72
CA GLN A 381 -3.73 -10.04 26.63
C GLN A 381 -4.53 -11.35 26.61
N ALA A 382 -4.90 -11.86 27.79
CA ALA A 382 -5.76 -13.03 27.92
C ALA A 382 -7.17 -12.77 27.36
N LYS A 383 -7.75 -11.58 27.58
CA LYS A 383 -9.01 -11.14 26.94
C LYS A 383 -8.90 -11.19 25.40
N ARG A 384 -7.76 -10.77 24.84
CA ARG A 384 -7.52 -10.77 23.39
C ARG A 384 -7.45 -12.19 22.82
N SER A 385 -6.80 -13.13 23.52
CA SER A 385 -6.84 -14.56 23.15
C SER A 385 -8.22 -15.18 23.34
N PHE A 386 -8.94 -14.82 24.41
CA PHE A 386 -10.32 -15.26 24.65
C PHE A 386 -11.23 -14.97 23.45
N ARG A 387 -11.14 -13.77 22.85
CA ARG A 387 -11.95 -13.38 21.67
C ARG A 387 -11.77 -14.32 20.48
N GLN A 388 -10.59 -14.93 20.35
CA GLN A 388 -10.24 -15.84 19.26
C GLN A 388 -10.69 -17.29 19.53
N LEU A 389 -10.98 -17.63 20.78
CA LEU A 389 -11.58 -18.91 21.17
C LEU A 389 -13.10 -18.93 20.98
N LEU A 390 -13.75 -17.76 20.89
CA LEU A 390 -15.20 -17.69 20.70
C LEU A 390 -15.65 -18.30 19.37
N ARG A 391 -16.83 -18.92 19.40
CA ARG A 391 -17.53 -19.57 18.29
C ARG A 391 -19.02 -19.19 18.35
N PRO A 392 -19.72 -19.05 17.20
CA PRO A 392 -21.17 -19.07 17.19
C PRO A 392 -21.66 -20.38 17.83
N GLY A 393 -22.70 -20.31 18.68
CA GLY A 393 -23.24 -21.51 19.31
C GLY A 393 -24.05 -22.37 18.32
N LYS A 394 -24.14 -23.67 18.58
CA LYS A 394 -24.95 -24.58 17.74
C LYS A 394 -26.45 -24.28 17.80
N THR A 395 -26.89 -23.59 18.84
CA THR A 395 -28.27 -23.15 19.02
C THR A 395 -28.35 -21.64 18.82
N LEU A 396 -29.36 -21.17 18.10
CA LEU A 396 -29.60 -19.74 17.90
C LEU A 396 -29.67 -19.01 19.25
N GLY A 397 -29.01 -17.85 19.35
CA GLY A 397 -28.96 -17.06 20.59
C GLY A 397 -28.00 -17.60 21.66
N THR A 398 -27.08 -18.50 21.29
CA THR A 398 -26.01 -18.97 22.17
C THR A 398 -24.62 -18.66 21.60
N VAL A 399 -23.64 -18.50 22.48
CA VAL A 399 -22.24 -18.34 22.14
C VAL A 399 -21.43 -19.45 22.81
N GLU A 400 -20.44 -19.97 22.09
CA GLU A 400 -19.57 -21.05 22.53
C GLU A 400 -18.12 -20.59 22.58
N ALA A 401 -17.27 -21.32 23.30
CA ALA A 401 -15.82 -21.19 23.23
C ALA A 401 -15.17 -22.54 22.91
N ARG A 402 -14.14 -22.52 22.07
CA ARG A 402 -13.34 -23.68 21.72
C ARG A 402 -12.53 -24.15 22.93
N LYS A 403 -12.60 -25.44 23.27
CA LYS A 403 -11.86 -26.02 24.40
C LYS A 403 -10.36 -26.05 24.12
N ALA A 404 -9.58 -25.48 25.03
CA ALA A 404 -8.12 -25.40 24.97
C ALA A 404 -7.52 -25.09 26.34
N ASP A 405 -6.26 -25.45 26.54
CA ASP A 405 -5.40 -24.89 27.59
C ASP A 405 -4.30 -24.06 26.93
N ILE A 406 -4.12 -22.82 27.40
CA ILE A 406 -3.14 -21.86 26.89
C ILE A 406 -2.31 -21.35 28.06
N ARG A 407 -0.98 -21.38 27.90
CA ARG A 407 -0.04 -20.60 28.71
C ARG A 407 0.74 -19.71 27.76
N ASP A 408 0.78 -18.42 28.05
CA ASP A 408 1.33 -17.46 27.10
C ASP A 408 1.88 -16.20 27.78
N TYR A 409 2.82 -15.56 27.09
CA TYR A 409 3.52 -14.33 27.48
C TYR A 409 4.22 -13.75 26.24
N ALA A 410 4.47 -12.44 26.25
CA ALA A 410 5.13 -11.75 25.15
C ALA A 410 6.66 -11.91 25.21
N ALA A 411 7.31 -11.96 24.05
CA ALA A 411 8.77 -11.82 23.96
C ALA A 411 9.23 -10.37 24.18
N MET A 412 8.40 -9.38 23.80
CA MET A 412 8.77 -7.96 23.84
C MET A 412 7.76 -7.12 24.63
N PRO A 413 8.23 -6.19 25.49
CA PRO A 413 7.37 -5.21 26.17
C PRO A 413 6.64 -4.25 25.21
N VAL A 414 7.34 -3.76 24.19
CA VAL A 414 6.81 -2.82 23.18
C VAL A 414 6.57 -3.56 21.87
N ARG A 415 5.33 -3.50 21.38
CA ARG A 415 4.89 -4.16 20.16
C ARG A 415 4.04 -3.16 19.40
N GLY A 416 4.60 -2.53 18.38
CA GLY A 416 3.94 -1.38 17.79
C GLY A 416 4.00 -1.26 16.28
N LEU A 417 3.33 -0.22 15.82
CA LEU A 417 3.27 0.19 14.42
C LEU A 417 3.68 1.66 14.30
N TYR A 418 4.23 2.03 13.14
CA TYR A 418 4.39 3.42 12.72
C TYR A 418 3.67 3.67 11.40
N PHE A 419 2.77 4.66 11.39
CA PHE A 419 2.10 5.17 10.19
C PHE A 419 1.67 6.64 10.34
N ASN A 420 1.31 7.28 9.22
CA ASN A 420 0.92 8.70 9.16
C ASN A 420 -0.56 8.93 9.48
N THR A 421 -0.93 10.16 9.83
CA THR A 421 -2.33 10.57 9.85
C THR A 421 -3.00 10.39 8.49
N GLY A 422 -4.31 10.17 8.53
CA GLY A 422 -5.15 10.04 7.34
C GLY A 422 -6.35 10.99 7.42
N LYS A 423 -6.47 11.89 6.46
CA LYS A 423 -7.66 12.71 6.28
C LYS A 423 -8.84 11.82 5.88
N ASP A 424 -9.97 12.01 6.55
CA ASP A 424 -11.22 11.28 6.34
C ASP A 424 -11.07 9.75 6.50
N ALA A 425 -10.07 9.31 7.28
CA ALA A 425 -9.66 7.90 7.43
C ALA A 425 -9.90 7.32 8.84
N VAL A 426 -10.70 8.01 9.67
CA VAL A 426 -11.01 7.55 11.04
C VAL A 426 -11.52 6.10 11.07
N PRO A 427 -12.45 5.67 10.18
CA PRO A 427 -12.93 4.29 10.19
C PRO A 427 -11.82 3.27 9.95
N GLU A 428 -10.98 3.50 8.95
CA GLU A 428 -9.89 2.59 8.56
C GLU A 428 -8.79 2.54 9.63
N GLN A 429 -8.38 3.69 10.16
CA GLN A 429 -7.33 3.72 11.18
C GLN A 429 -7.82 3.20 12.53
N THR A 430 -9.07 3.49 12.91
CA THR A 430 -9.72 2.85 14.07
C THR A 430 -9.75 1.33 13.92
N LYS A 431 -9.98 0.83 12.70
CA LYS A 431 -9.95 -0.60 12.41
C LYS A 431 -8.54 -1.20 12.56
N ILE A 432 -7.49 -0.49 12.13
CA ILE A 432 -6.09 -0.90 12.42
C ILE A 432 -5.90 -1.01 13.95
N ILE A 433 -6.25 0.03 14.69
CA ILE A 433 -6.04 0.11 16.14
C ILE A 433 -6.82 -0.99 16.88
N THR A 434 -8.07 -1.25 16.50
CA THR A 434 -8.92 -2.21 17.20
C THR A 434 -8.71 -3.66 16.75
N LYS A 435 -8.52 -3.90 15.44
CA LYS A 435 -8.51 -5.25 14.84
C LYS A 435 -7.12 -5.79 14.52
N LEU A 436 -6.16 -4.93 14.20
CA LEU A 436 -4.78 -5.36 14.00
C LEU A 436 -4.01 -5.19 15.29
N MET A 437 -3.99 -3.99 15.87
CA MET A 437 -3.21 -3.77 17.08
C MET A 437 -3.87 -4.41 18.31
N GLY A 438 -5.15 -4.10 18.56
CA GLY A 438 -5.91 -4.61 19.70
C GLY A 438 -6.02 -6.14 19.69
N ASP A 439 -6.65 -6.72 18.66
CA ASP A 439 -6.84 -8.17 18.59
C ASP A 439 -5.52 -8.97 18.49
N LEU A 440 -4.46 -8.40 17.91
CA LEU A 440 -3.14 -9.07 17.76
C LEU A 440 -2.11 -8.63 18.81
N LYS A 441 -2.59 -8.16 19.96
CA LYS A 441 -1.79 -7.94 21.17
C LYS A 441 -0.71 -6.86 21.09
N MET A 442 -0.75 -5.97 20.10
CA MET A 442 0.09 -4.78 20.05
C MET A 442 -0.34 -3.75 21.10
N ASN A 443 0.55 -2.83 21.44
CA ASN A 443 0.35 -1.87 22.52
C ASN A 443 0.97 -0.48 22.29
N THR A 444 1.64 -0.24 21.16
CA THR A 444 2.26 1.08 20.88
C THR A 444 1.99 1.54 19.47
N LEU A 445 1.44 2.74 19.29
CA LEU A 445 1.29 3.41 18.01
C LEU A 445 2.22 4.62 17.99
N MET A 446 3.26 4.57 17.15
CA MET A 446 4.03 5.77 16.79
C MET A 446 3.32 6.44 15.62
N TYR A 447 2.76 7.63 15.86
CA TYR A 447 1.82 8.25 14.94
C TYR A 447 2.37 9.56 14.42
N SER A 448 2.67 9.62 13.13
CA SER A 448 3.14 10.87 12.51
C SER A 448 1.97 11.84 12.35
N VAL A 449 1.95 12.85 13.22
CA VAL A 449 0.86 13.85 13.33
C VAL A 449 1.22 15.17 12.66
N ILE A 450 2.06 15.11 11.64
CA ILE A 450 2.58 16.27 10.91
C ILE A 450 1.44 17.15 10.35
N PHE A 451 0.50 16.52 9.64
CA PHE A 451 -0.59 17.21 8.95
C PHE A 451 -1.88 17.10 9.74
N ALA A 452 -2.16 18.12 10.55
CA ALA A 452 -3.44 18.33 11.22
C ALA A 452 -3.91 19.79 11.11
N GLU A 453 -5.18 20.04 11.37
CA GLU A 453 -5.78 21.39 11.39
C GLU A 453 -5.45 22.15 12.69
N TRP A 454 -4.16 22.35 12.96
CA TRP A 454 -3.65 22.98 14.18
C TRP A 454 -4.26 24.37 14.41
N LYS A 455 -4.85 24.62 15.58
CA LYS A 455 -5.46 25.92 15.91
C LYS A 455 -4.40 26.97 16.19
N SER A 456 -3.26 26.54 16.72
CA SER A 456 -2.10 27.40 16.96
C SER A 456 -1.51 27.96 15.66
N ARG A 457 -1.67 27.22 14.54
CA ARG A 457 -1.12 27.54 13.22
C ARG A 457 -2.08 27.15 12.08
N PRO A 458 -3.25 27.80 11.94
CA PRO A 458 -4.24 27.45 10.92
C PRO A 458 -3.70 27.51 9.48
N GLU A 459 -2.69 28.37 9.26
CA GLU A 459 -1.99 28.55 7.99
C GLU A 459 -1.24 27.28 7.52
N LEU A 460 -0.93 26.34 8.43
CA LEU A 460 -0.27 25.07 8.08
C LEU A 460 -1.23 24.02 7.52
N THR A 461 -2.55 24.24 7.61
CA THR A 461 -3.58 23.30 7.16
C THR A 461 -3.43 23.00 5.66
N LYS A 462 -3.40 21.71 5.31
CA LYS A 462 -3.34 21.22 3.93
C LYS A 462 -4.67 20.52 3.58
N PRO A 463 -5.53 21.12 2.75
CA PRO A 463 -6.89 20.61 2.51
C PRO A 463 -6.98 19.14 2.07
N LEU A 464 -5.96 18.63 1.38
CA LEU A 464 -5.96 17.26 0.83
C LEU A 464 -5.45 16.20 1.82
N ILE A 465 -4.75 16.57 2.89
CA ILE A 465 -4.01 15.61 3.73
C ILE A 465 -4.11 15.87 5.23
N SER A 466 -4.47 17.09 5.68
CA SER A 466 -4.58 17.39 7.11
C SER A 466 -5.80 16.69 7.73
N ILE A 467 -5.57 15.96 8.82
CA ILE A 467 -6.64 15.42 9.66
C ILE A 467 -7.25 16.55 10.51
N THR A 468 -8.56 16.49 10.76
CA THR A 468 -9.19 17.44 11.69
C THR A 468 -8.74 17.13 13.12
N LEU A 469 -8.67 18.14 13.98
CA LEU A 469 -8.32 17.92 15.40
C LEU A 469 -9.34 17.06 16.15
N LYS A 470 -10.60 17.07 15.70
CA LYS A 470 -11.64 16.20 16.24
C LYS A 470 -11.35 14.73 15.91
N ASP A 471 -11.03 14.45 14.66
CA ASP A 471 -10.72 13.11 14.18
C ASP A 471 -9.42 12.59 14.80
N LEU A 472 -8.41 13.46 14.95
CA LEU A 472 -7.17 13.13 15.67
C LEU A 472 -7.44 12.77 17.14
N GLN A 473 -8.32 13.52 17.82
CA GLN A 473 -8.74 13.20 19.18
C GLN A 473 -9.50 11.87 19.24
N GLU A 474 -10.36 11.58 18.26
CA GLU A 474 -11.07 10.31 18.17
C GLU A 474 -10.10 9.13 18.06
N ILE A 475 -9.06 9.23 17.23
CA ILE A 475 -8.00 8.23 17.15
C ILE A 475 -7.29 8.05 18.50
N ALA A 476 -6.95 9.13 19.19
CA ALA A 476 -6.32 9.06 20.51
C ALA A 476 -7.23 8.39 21.56
N ASP A 477 -8.53 8.67 21.52
CA ASP A 477 -9.53 8.08 22.41
C ASP A 477 -9.69 6.58 22.13
N VAL A 478 -9.64 6.16 20.87
CA VAL A 478 -9.61 4.74 20.47
C VAL A 478 -8.35 4.06 21.02
N CYS A 479 -7.16 4.63 20.80
CA CYS A 479 -5.91 4.10 21.35
C CYS A 479 -6.01 3.90 22.87
N LYS A 480 -6.49 4.91 23.60
CA LYS A 480 -6.67 4.84 25.05
C LYS A 480 -7.64 3.72 25.46
N ARG A 481 -8.77 3.57 24.76
CA ARG A 481 -9.76 2.51 25.02
C ARG A 481 -9.19 1.12 24.77
N GLU A 482 -8.35 0.97 23.76
CA GLU A 482 -7.69 -0.29 23.41
C GLU A 482 -6.39 -0.55 24.18
N HIS A 483 -6.03 0.33 25.14
CA HIS A 483 -4.78 0.28 25.91
C HIS A 483 -3.53 0.29 25.02
N ILE A 484 -3.54 1.13 23.99
CA ILE A 484 -2.42 1.38 23.08
C ILE A 484 -1.82 2.74 23.43
N GLU A 485 -0.53 2.76 23.72
CA GLU A 485 0.24 3.98 23.93
C GLU A 485 0.42 4.71 22.61
N LEU A 486 0.01 5.98 22.57
CA LEU A 486 0.21 6.85 21.42
C LEU A 486 1.48 7.67 21.62
N ILE A 487 2.46 7.51 20.72
CA ILE A 487 3.69 8.31 20.65
C ILE A 487 3.56 9.21 19.42
N PRO A 488 3.20 10.50 19.58
CA PRO A 488 3.15 11.43 18.47
C PRO A 488 4.55 11.67 17.91
N ALA A 489 4.64 11.74 16.58
CA ALA A 489 5.87 12.07 15.86
C ALA A 489 5.66 13.34 15.04
N ILE A 490 6.48 14.35 15.29
CA ILE A 490 6.55 15.59 14.51
C ILE A 490 8.03 15.90 14.27
N PRO A 491 8.51 15.96 13.02
CA PRO A 491 9.88 16.36 12.74
C PRO A 491 10.09 17.82 13.14
N THR A 492 11.04 18.08 14.04
CA THR A 492 11.28 19.43 14.58
C THR A 492 12.56 20.09 14.07
N TYR A 493 13.36 19.38 13.28
CA TYR A 493 14.52 19.95 12.58
C TYR A 493 14.66 19.43 11.15
N GLY A 494 15.02 18.16 10.97
CA GLY A 494 14.99 17.48 9.68
C GLY A 494 13.55 17.25 9.24
N LEU A 495 13.32 17.12 7.92
CA LEU A 495 11.98 16.85 7.36
C LEU A 495 10.89 17.83 7.82
N LYS A 496 11.27 19.09 8.13
CA LYS A 496 10.38 20.14 8.63
C LYS A 496 9.67 20.95 7.53
N GLU A 497 9.67 20.44 6.30
CA GLU A 497 9.04 21.12 5.14
C GLU A 497 7.53 21.33 5.35
N TRP A 498 6.93 20.58 6.27
CA TRP A 498 5.55 20.76 6.69
C TRP A 498 5.27 22.14 7.30
N ASN A 499 6.25 22.78 7.95
CA ASN A 499 6.13 24.08 8.60
C ASN A 499 6.39 25.27 7.64
N ARG A 500 6.78 25.00 6.38
CA ARG A 500 7.11 26.04 5.41
C ARG A 500 6.01 26.17 4.36
N TYR A 501 5.50 27.40 4.22
CA TYR A 501 4.56 27.78 3.17
C TYR A 501 5.21 27.63 1.79
N ASP A 502 4.41 27.27 0.78
CA ASP A 502 4.76 27.23 -0.64
C ASP A 502 5.88 26.27 -1.09
N TRP A 503 5.45 25.10 -1.59
CA TRP A 503 6.18 24.32 -2.59
C TRP A 503 6.45 25.10 -3.92
N VAL A 504 6.09 26.39 -4.00
CA VAL A 504 6.33 27.27 -5.15
C VAL A 504 7.72 27.93 -5.11
N LYS A 505 8.53 27.69 -4.06
CA LYS A 505 9.95 28.09 -4.05
C LYS A 505 10.87 27.00 -3.51
N GLY A 506 10.85 25.84 -4.16
CA GLY A 506 12.05 25.02 -4.37
C GLY A 506 13.08 24.88 -3.26
N GLY A 507 12.65 24.52 -2.05
CA GLY A 507 13.56 24.05 -1.00
C GLY A 507 13.70 22.54 -1.03
N MET A 508 14.93 22.03 -1.10
CA MET A 508 15.30 20.61 -1.09
C MET A 508 15.16 19.96 0.31
N ILE A 509 14.81 18.67 0.36
CA ILE A 509 15.07 17.84 1.53
C ILE A 509 16.60 17.82 1.77
N GLY A 510 17.04 18.21 2.98
CA GLY A 510 18.45 18.17 3.40
C GLY A 510 19.36 19.31 2.92
N ASP A 511 18.83 20.39 2.34
CA ASP A 511 19.66 21.54 1.91
C ASP A 511 19.93 22.51 3.09
N PRO A 512 21.18 22.95 3.34
CA PRO A 512 21.51 23.94 4.39
C PRO A 512 20.81 25.31 4.24
N VAL A 513 20.11 25.59 3.13
CA VAL A 513 19.20 26.74 2.98
C VAL A 513 17.87 26.53 3.71
N HIS A 514 17.62 25.34 4.24
CA HIS A 514 16.50 24.99 5.12
C HIS A 514 16.84 25.49 6.52
N GLY A 515 16.36 26.69 6.84
CA GLY A 515 16.52 27.45 8.08
C GLY A 515 16.98 26.67 9.31
N GLN A 516 17.90 27.28 10.05
CA GLN A 516 18.42 26.78 11.33
C GLN A 516 17.28 26.29 12.24
N TRP A 517 17.51 25.23 13.02
CA TRP A 517 16.50 24.72 13.95
C TRP A 517 15.96 25.81 14.91
N ASN A 518 16.80 26.81 15.18
CA ASN A 518 16.54 27.95 16.06
C ASN A 518 16.17 29.24 15.33
N ASN A 519 15.74 29.19 14.06
CA ASN A 519 15.19 30.37 13.38
C ASN A 519 13.91 30.82 14.13
N PRO A 520 13.87 32.00 14.78
CA PRO A 520 12.85 32.27 15.80
C PRO A 520 11.39 32.16 15.33
N PRO A 521 10.98 32.72 14.18
CA PRO A 521 9.61 32.52 13.68
C PRO A 521 9.25 31.07 13.36
N GLU A 522 10.21 30.28 12.86
CA GLU A 522 9.98 28.86 12.58
C GLU A 522 9.92 28.06 13.88
N LEU A 523 10.84 28.31 14.80
CA LEU A 523 10.90 27.65 16.09
C LEU A 523 9.61 27.90 16.88
N GLU A 524 9.17 29.16 16.98
CA GLU A 524 7.89 29.52 17.63
C GLU A 524 6.69 28.80 16.98
N ALA A 525 6.74 28.56 15.67
CA ALA A 525 5.68 27.82 14.98
C ALA A 525 5.69 26.33 15.32
N VAL A 526 6.86 25.70 15.30
CA VAL A 526 6.99 24.28 15.68
C VAL A 526 6.66 24.09 17.16
N GLU A 527 7.17 24.95 18.06
CA GLU A 527 6.88 24.90 19.49
C GLU A 527 5.39 25.02 19.77
N ALA A 528 4.68 25.93 19.08
CA ALA A 528 3.24 26.09 19.24
C ALA A 528 2.46 24.83 18.80
N VAL A 529 2.87 24.19 17.71
CA VAL A 529 2.26 22.95 17.21
C VAL A 529 2.55 21.78 18.15
N VAL A 530 3.81 21.60 18.58
CA VAL A 530 4.21 20.55 19.52
C VAL A 530 3.49 20.73 20.87
N ASP A 531 3.39 21.97 21.37
CA ASP A 531 2.68 22.28 22.61
C ASP A 531 1.17 22.00 22.50
N GLU A 532 0.53 22.35 21.37
CA GLU A 532 -0.86 22.00 21.10
C GLU A 532 -1.06 20.47 21.05
N ALA A 533 -0.18 19.75 20.36
CA ALA A 533 -0.20 18.29 20.28
C ALA A 533 -0.03 17.64 21.66
N VAL A 534 0.93 18.10 22.48
CA VAL A 534 1.16 17.60 23.84
C VAL A 534 -0.04 17.86 24.73
N LYS A 535 -0.63 19.06 24.69
CA LYS A 535 -1.82 19.41 25.50
C LYS A 535 -3.05 18.57 25.13
N MET A 536 -3.24 18.31 23.84
CA MET A 536 -4.36 17.53 23.32
C MET A 536 -4.17 16.03 23.60
N LEU A 537 -3.06 15.46 23.13
CA LEU A 537 -2.82 14.02 23.09
C LEU A 537 -2.29 13.48 24.42
N LYS A 538 -1.68 14.34 25.25
CA LYS A 538 -1.09 14.02 26.56
C LYS A 538 -0.18 12.77 26.52
N PRO A 539 0.81 12.74 25.60
CA PRO A 539 1.67 11.59 25.44
C PRO A 539 2.65 11.45 26.61
N LYS A 540 3.13 10.23 26.87
CA LYS A 540 4.27 9.99 27.77
C LYS A 540 5.61 10.20 27.07
N THR A 541 5.64 9.94 25.77
CA THR A 541 6.82 10.04 24.92
C THR A 541 6.47 10.74 23.61
N PHE A 542 7.38 11.58 23.11
CA PHE A 542 7.20 12.32 21.87
C PHE A 542 8.43 12.14 20.97
N LEU A 543 8.22 11.74 19.72
CA LEU A 543 9.28 11.53 18.74
C LEU A 543 9.53 12.81 17.95
N ILE A 544 10.73 13.37 18.10
CA ILE A 544 11.16 14.62 17.40
C ILE A 544 11.86 14.34 16.06
N CYS A 545 11.88 13.07 15.64
CA CYS A 545 12.53 12.52 14.45
C CYS A 545 14.06 12.67 14.44
N HIS A 546 14.61 13.78 13.94
CA HIS A 546 16.07 14.01 13.84
C HIS A 546 16.84 12.93 13.05
N ASP A 547 16.24 12.39 11.99
CA ASP A 547 16.84 11.50 11.00
C ASP A 547 17.39 12.26 9.79
N GLU A 548 18.36 11.65 9.09
CA GLU A 548 18.82 12.05 7.74
C GLU A 548 19.25 13.53 7.56
N LEU A 549 19.76 14.14 8.62
CA LEU A 549 20.26 15.52 8.60
C LEU A 549 21.67 15.67 8.01
N LEU A 550 21.85 16.72 7.19
CA LEU A 550 23.14 17.12 6.61
C LEU A 550 23.66 18.42 7.26
N VAL A 551 23.76 18.43 8.60
CA VAL A 551 24.21 19.59 9.41
C VAL A 551 25.37 19.22 10.33
N SER A 552 25.94 20.19 11.06
CA SER A 552 27.02 19.89 12.00
C SER A 552 26.54 19.07 13.21
N LYS A 553 27.43 18.25 13.78
CA LYS A 553 27.12 17.43 14.97
C LYS A 553 26.72 18.29 16.17
N GLU A 554 27.30 19.48 16.29
CA GLU A 554 26.97 20.45 17.32
C GLU A 554 25.55 21.00 17.15
N GLU A 555 25.11 21.26 15.91
CA GLU A 555 23.74 21.73 15.63
C GLU A 555 22.70 20.65 15.92
N VAL A 556 22.98 19.38 15.60
CA VAL A 556 22.09 18.24 15.94
C VAL A 556 21.87 18.19 17.45
N LEU A 557 22.96 18.19 18.24
CA LEU A 557 22.86 18.12 19.70
C LEU A 557 22.19 19.36 20.30
N ALA A 558 22.49 20.55 19.80
CA ALA A 558 21.88 21.78 20.29
C ALA A 558 20.35 21.76 20.09
N SER A 559 19.87 21.25 18.95
CA SER A 559 18.45 21.10 18.71
C SER A 559 17.81 20.03 19.60
N ILE A 560 18.44 18.86 19.74
CA ILE A 560 17.94 17.78 20.60
C ILE A 560 17.81 18.25 22.04
N ASN A 561 18.82 18.95 22.58
CA ASN A 561 18.79 19.46 23.95
C ASN A 561 17.68 20.49 24.16
N HIS A 562 17.46 21.39 23.21
CA HIS A 562 16.35 22.34 23.29
C HIS A 562 14.99 21.62 23.33
N TRP A 563 14.76 20.65 22.45
CA TRP A 563 13.49 19.91 22.42
C TRP A 563 13.33 18.97 23.62
N HIS A 564 14.44 18.44 24.14
CA HIS A 564 14.45 17.68 25.39
C HIS A 564 13.99 18.54 26.57
N ASP A 565 14.59 19.70 26.78
CA ASP A 565 14.18 20.64 27.84
C ASP A 565 12.71 21.06 27.66
N PHE A 566 12.31 21.41 26.43
CA PHE A 566 10.94 21.83 26.11
C PHE A 566 9.89 20.76 26.47
N LEU A 567 10.18 19.49 26.17
CA LEU A 567 9.28 18.36 26.46
C LEU A 567 9.35 17.95 27.93
N ALA A 568 10.53 18.00 28.56
CA ALA A 568 10.73 17.68 29.97
C ALA A 568 9.96 18.65 30.89
N GLU A 569 9.92 19.95 30.56
CA GLU A 569 9.09 20.95 31.26
C GLU A 569 7.59 20.60 31.23
N ARG A 570 7.17 19.79 30.26
CA ARG A 570 5.80 19.31 30.08
C ARG A 570 5.59 17.89 30.59
N GLY A 571 6.60 17.28 31.20
CA GLY A 571 6.57 15.92 31.73
C GLY A 571 6.55 14.83 30.65
N VAL A 572 7.09 15.12 29.47
CA VAL A 572 7.10 14.22 28.30
C VAL A 572 8.54 13.79 28.01
N ARG A 573 8.76 12.48 27.86
CA ARG A 573 10.06 11.89 27.47
C ARG A 573 10.33 12.14 25.99
N THR A 574 11.54 12.52 25.63
CA THR A 574 11.94 12.72 24.23
C THR A 574 12.40 11.42 23.58
N ALA A 575 11.98 11.19 22.34
CA ALA A 575 12.48 10.12 21.48
C ALA A 575 13.08 10.66 20.18
N ILE A 576 14.10 9.99 19.64
CA ILE A 576 14.80 10.33 18.39
C ILE A 576 14.99 9.09 17.51
N TRP A 577 15.19 9.26 16.20
CA TRP A 577 15.78 8.23 15.35
C TRP A 577 17.29 8.12 15.60
N GLY A 578 17.85 6.91 15.50
CA GLY A 578 19.25 6.64 15.87
C GLY A 578 20.30 6.86 14.78
N ASP A 579 19.92 7.05 13.51
CA ASP A 579 20.81 6.91 12.36
C ASP A 579 22.00 7.88 12.34
N LEU A 580 21.80 9.11 12.80
CA LEU A 580 22.85 10.14 12.83
C LEU A 580 23.99 9.82 13.80
N PHE A 581 23.79 8.85 14.68
CA PHE A 581 24.71 8.49 15.74
C PHE A 581 25.41 7.16 15.49
N LEU A 582 25.15 6.49 14.37
CA LEU A 582 25.69 5.16 14.05
C LEU A 582 26.65 5.23 12.86
N THR A 583 27.74 4.47 12.91
CA THR A 583 28.67 4.29 11.78
C THR A 583 28.39 3.00 11.02
N LEU A 584 28.88 2.89 9.77
CA LEU A 584 28.72 1.71 8.90
C LEU A 584 29.18 0.37 9.50
N LYS A 585 29.88 0.37 10.64
CA LYS A 585 30.31 -0.85 11.34
C LYS A 585 29.30 -1.35 12.37
N GLU A 586 28.35 -0.50 12.75
CA GLU A 586 27.45 -0.70 13.89
C GLU A 586 26.03 -1.12 13.48
N GLY A 587 25.69 -1.05 12.19
CA GLY A 587 24.40 -1.50 11.66
C GLY A 587 24.46 -1.88 10.18
N PRO A 588 23.43 -2.53 9.63
CA PRO A 588 23.39 -2.97 8.24
C PRO A 588 23.05 -1.84 7.23
N ASP A 589 22.33 -0.81 7.68
CA ASP A 589 21.93 0.40 6.95
C ASP A 589 21.63 1.52 7.97
N ALA A 590 21.12 2.69 7.54
CA ALA A 590 20.75 3.79 8.44
C ALA A 590 21.86 4.19 9.44
N THR A 591 23.10 4.25 8.95
CA THR A 591 24.29 4.60 9.75
C THR A 591 24.94 5.87 9.19
N ASN A 592 24.33 7.00 9.50
CA ASN A 592 24.61 8.28 8.85
C ASN A 592 25.79 9.05 9.49
N CYS A 593 26.37 8.54 10.59
CA CYS A 593 27.58 9.11 11.16
C CYS A 593 28.84 8.69 10.40
N LYS A 594 29.65 9.68 9.98
CA LYS A 594 30.83 9.44 9.12
C LYS A 594 31.99 8.76 9.84
N THR A 595 32.18 9.04 11.14
CA THR A 595 33.35 8.56 11.90
C THR A 595 32.92 8.05 13.27
N GLN A 596 33.67 7.09 13.82
CA GLN A 596 33.40 6.56 15.17
C GLN A 596 33.66 7.63 16.25
N GLU A 597 34.66 8.48 16.05
CA GLU A 597 34.97 9.56 16.99
C GLU A 597 33.80 10.55 17.11
N ASP A 598 33.18 10.92 15.99
CA ASP A 598 32.00 11.79 16.00
C ASP A 598 30.80 11.08 16.64
N ALA A 599 30.57 9.80 16.31
CA ALA A 599 29.49 9.00 16.89
C ALA A 599 29.62 8.92 18.42
N ASP A 600 30.79 8.52 18.93
CA ASP A 600 31.05 8.39 20.36
C ASP A 600 30.92 9.75 21.08
N TRP A 601 31.44 10.82 20.47
CA TRP A 601 31.32 12.18 21.01
C TRP A 601 29.85 12.63 21.09
N MET A 602 29.06 12.40 20.03
CA MET A 602 27.65 12.79 20.02
C MET A 602 26.84 12.01 21.06
N ARG A 603 27.02 10.68 21.13
CA ARG A 603 26.31 9.83 22.10
C ARG A 603 26.63 10.22 23.55
N ALA A 604 27.86 10.59 23.85
CA ALA A 604 28.27 11.03 25.19
C ALA A 604 27.60 12.33 25.65
N GLN A 605 27.03 13.11 24.72
CA GLN A 605 26.37 14.39 25.00
C GLN A 605 24.84 14.30 24.98
N LEU A 606 24.27 13.16 24.59
CA LEU A 606 22.83 12.97 24.58
C LEU A 606 22.28 12.91 26.02
N PRO A 607 21.12 13.53 26.30
CA PRO A 607 20.42 13.34 27.56
C PRO A 607 20.14 11.86 27.83
N SER A 608 20.52 11.37 29.02
CA SER A 608 20.57 9.94 29.35
C SER A 608 19.21 9.24 29.34
N ASP A 609 18.11 9.98 29.44
CA ASP A 609 16.76 9.44 29.42
C ASP A 609 16.11 9.46 28.02
N ILE A 610 16.82 9.85 26.96
CA ILE A 610 16.28 9.77 25.60
C ILE A 610 15.92 8.32 25.23
N LEU A 611 14.79 8.17 24.55
CA LEU A 611 14.43 6.91 23.88
C LEU A 611 14.94 6.92 22.44
N VAL A 612 15.71 5.90 22.06
CA VAL A 612 16.23 5.77 20.70
C VAL A 612 15.34 4.85 19.87
N ILE A 613 14.93 5.30 18.69
CA ILE A 613 14.29 4.46 17.69
C ILE A 613 15.35 4.04 16.67
N ASP A 614 15.80 2.79 16.79
CA ASP A 614 16.91 2.21 16.04
C ASP A 614 16.37 1.59 14.75
N TRP A 615 16.29 2.39 13.68
CA TRP A 615 15.64 1.97 12.44
C TRP A 615 16.63 1.33 11.46
N HIS A 616 16.25 0.19 10.90
CA HIS A 616 17.03 -0.53 9.89
C HIS A 616 16.09 -1.29 8.95
N TYR A 617 16.17 -1.04 7.65
CA TYR A 617 15.29 -1.62 6.62
C TYR A 617 15.98 -2.66 5.75
N ALA A 618 17.31 -2.80 5.89
CA ALA A 618 18.07 -3.84 5.22
C ALA A 618 17.56 -5.25 5.57
N GLU A 619 17.46 -6.10 4.55
CA GLU A 619 17.26 -7.53 4.73
C GLU A 619 18.58 -8.17 5.17
N ALA A 620 18.77 -8.28 6.49
CA ALA A 620 20.02 -8.68 7.11
C ALA A 620 19.80 -9.78 8.16
N ALA A 621 20.85 -10.55 8.45
CA ALA A 621 20.81 -11.54 9.52
C ALA A 621 20.72 -10.86 10.90
N ALA A 622 20.13 -11.54 11.89
CA ALA A 622 19.96 -11.00 13.24
C ALA A 622 21.27 -10.50 13.88
N SER A 623 22.40 -11.12 13.53
CA SER A 623 23.74 -10.74 14.03
C SER A 623 24.26 -9.40 13.49
N GLU A 624 23.67 -8.85 12.43
CA GLU A 624 24.11 -7.58 11.83
C GLU A 624 23.48 -6.34 12.51
N PHE A 625 22.36 -6.50 13.23
CA PHE A 625 21.74 -5.42 14.03
C PHE A 625 22.50 -5.19 15.35
N LYS A 626 23.77 -4.78 15.25
CA LYS A 626 24.70 -4.60 16.38
C LYS A 626 24.39 -3.35 17.19
N SER A 627 23.76 -2.36 16.57
CA SER A 627 23.35 -1.06 17.11
C SER A 627 22.54 -1.18 18.40
N LEU A 628 21.61 -2.14 18.50
CA LEU A 628 20.84 -2.38 19.73
C LEU A 628 21.73 -2.58 20.95
N LYS A 629 22.81 -3.38 20.81
CA LYS A 629 23.76 -3.60 21.89
C LYS A 629 24.55 -2.32 22.20
N VAL A 630 24.95 -1.57 21.18
CA VAL A 630 25.68 -0.31 21.34
C VAL A 630 24.86 0.67 22.18
N TRP A 631 23.56 0.83 21.87
CA TRP A 631 22.65 1.70 22.62
C TRP A 631 22.48 1.26 24.07
N ASN A 632 22.21 -0.03 24.28
CA ASN A 632 22.02 -0.59 25.62
C ASN A 632 23.29 -0.45 26.48
N ASP A 633 24.46 -0.76 25.93
CA ASP A 633 25.75 -0.64 26.64
C ASP A 633 26.05 0.81 27.06
N LEU A 634 25.52 1.79 26.33
CA LEU A 634 25.65 3.22 26.61
C LEU A 634 24.56 3.77 27.56
N GLY A 635 23.59 2.94 27.97
CA GLY A 635 22.55 3.35 28.92
C GLY A 635 21.23 3.79 28.29
N PHE A 636 21.09 3.75 26.95
CA PHE A 636 19.88 4.21 26.27
C PHE A 636 18.86 3.09 26.07
N ASP A 637 17.59 3.37 26.37
CA ASP A 637 16.51 2.50 25.93
C ASP A 637 16.35 2.61 24.41
N CYS A 638 16.11 1.49 23.75
CA CYS A 638 15.89 1.44 22.32
C CYS A 638 14.64 0.66 21.92
N ILE A 639 13.97 1.12 20.86
CA ILE A 639 12.94 0.36 20.14
C ILE A 639 13.44 0.15 18.71
N ALA A 640 13.43 -1.08 18.24
CA ALA A 640 13.79 -1.38 16.86
C ALA A 640 12.72 -0.86 15.89
N GLY A 641 13.12 -0.05 14.90
CA GLY A 641 12.27 0.39 13.80
C GLY A 641 12.47 -0.51 12.58
N THR A 642 11.63 -1.53 12.43
CA THR A 642 11.77 -2.50 11.32
C THR A 642 11.13 -1.98 10.05
N GLY A 643 11.61 -2.46 8.91
CA GLY A 643 10.89 -2.35 7.65
C GLY A 643 9.68 -3.28 7.60
N ASN A 644 9.18 -3.55 6.40
CA ASN A 644 7.91 -4.25 6.19
C ASN A 644 8.05 -5.61 5.49
N THR A 645 9.27 -6.10 5.27
CA THR A 645 9.50 -7.41 4.64
C THR A 645 9.75 -8.49 5.69
N PRO A 646 9.35 -9.76 5.45
CA PRO A 646 9.66 -10.85 6.36
C PRO A 646 11.15 -11.03 6.63
N ALA A 647 11.99 -10.76 5.62
CA ALA A 647 13.45 -10.87 5.71
C ALA A 647 14.11 -9.76 6.54
N ASN A 648 13.37 -8.71 6.93
CA ASN A 648 13.80 -7.71 7.90
C ASN A 648 13.07 -7.88 9.25
N ILE A 649 11.74 -8.03 9.26
CA ILE A 649 10.93 -8.16 10.49
C ILE A 649 11.40 -9.30 11.37
N LEU A 650 11.59 -10.51 10.80
CA LEU A 650 11.89 -11.70 11.61
C LEU A 650 13.30 -11.64 12.21
N PRO A 651 14.37 -11.37 11.45
CA PRO A 651 15.72 -11.32 12.04
C PRO A 651 15.92 -10.15 13.00
N PHE A 652 15.27 -9.01 12.76
CA PHE A 652 15.37 -7.88 13.70
C PHE A 652 14.62 -8.19 15.01
N ALA A 653 13.47 -8.86 14.94
CA ALA A 653 12.78 -9.35 16.13
C ALA A 653 13.64 -10.34 16.95
N GLN A 654 14.39 -11.22 16.29
CA GLN A 654 15.35 -12.11 16.96
C GLN A 654 16.47 -11.33 17.64
N ALA A 655 17.00 -10.29 16.98
CA ALA A 655 18.05 -9.45 17.56
C ALA A 655 17.56 -8.71 18.82
N VAL A 656 16.35 -8.17 18.79
CA VAL A 656 15.70 -7.53 19.96
C VAL A 656 15.49 -8.53 21.09
N THR A 657 14.93 -9.70 20.79
CA THR A 657 14.68 -10.76 21.79
C THR A 657 15.97 -11.18 22.47
N LYS A 658 17.05 -11.38 21.70
CA LYS A 658 18.36 -11.69 22.24
C LYS A 658 18.91 -10.60 23.17
N GLN A 659 18.66 -9.32 22.88
CA GLN A 659 19.06 -8.24 23.79
C GLN A 659 18.20 -8.20 25.05
N ILE A 660 16.90 -8.49 24.96
CA ILE A 660 16.02 -8.60 26.13
C ILE A 660 16.47 -9.76 27.03
N GLU A 661 16.73 -10.93 26.46
CA GLU A 661 17.18 -12.12 27.20
C GLU A 661 18.58 -11.95 27.83
N ALA A 662 19.42 -11.10 27.24
CA ALA A 662 20.76 -10.82 27.75
C ALA A 662 20.81 -9.73 28.84
N GLN A 663 19.70 -9.03 29.11
CA GLN A 663 19.65 -8.00 30.14
C GLN A 663 19.63 -8.60 31.54
N ASP A 664 20.50 -8.08 32.41
CA ASP A 664 20.44 -8.33 33.85
C ASP A 664 19.62 -7.22 34.53
N GLU A 665 18.70 -7.63 35.40
CA GLU A 665 17.77 -6.76 36.13
C GLU A 665 18.49 -5.76 37.06
N ASN A 666 19.75 -6.03 37.44
CA ASN A 666 20.55 -5.18 38.32
C ASN A 666 21.53 -4.24 37.59
N THR A 667 21.37 -4.05 36.28
CA THR A 667 22.28 -3.22 35.47
C THR A 667 21.82 -1.77 35.37
N THR A 668 22.79 -0.86 35.16
CA THR A 668 22.54 0.53 34.71
C THR A 668 22.53 0.64 33.19
N GLN A 669 22.49 -0.48 32.47
CA GLN A 669 22.45 -0.50 31.00
C GLN A 669 21.04 -0.13 30.51
N GLY A 670 20.99 0.45 29.32
CA GLY A 670 19.75 0.73 28.63
C GLY A 670 19.09 -0.56 28.15
N LYS A 671 17.81 -0.48 27.77
CA LYS A 671 17.03 -1.67 27.41
C LYS A 671 16.53 -1.61 25.98
N SER A 672 16.68 -2.72 25.25
CA SER A 672 15.84 -2.99 24.08
C SER A 672 14.42 -3.29 24.56
N LEU A 673 13.49 -2.40 24.25
CA LEU A 673 12.11 -2.47 24.74
C LEU A 673 11.19 -3.26 23.81
N GLY A 674 11.58 -3.46 22.55
CA GLY A 674 10.75 -4.15 21.57
C GLY A 674 10.93 -3.59 20.16
N MET A 675 9.87 -3.66 19.36
CA MET A 675 9.90 -3.21 17.97
C MET A 675 8.63 -2.47 17.54
N VAL A 676 8.79 -1.62 16.53
CA VAL A 676 7.72 -1.07 15.71
C VAL A 676 7.92 -1.44 14.25
N VAL A 677 6.85 -1.89 13.59
CA VAL A 677 6.86 -2.03 12.13
C VAL A 677 6.61 -0.67 11.51
N THR A 678 7.61 -0.12 10.82
CA THR A 678 7.49 1.16 10.16
C THR A 678 6.94 1.01 8.75
N THR A 679 5.94 1.81 8.45
CA THR A 679 5.35 1.86 7.12
C THR A 679 5.16 3.30 6.69
N TRP A 680 5.88 3.68 5.63
CA TRP A 680 5.78 4.98 4.98
C TRP A 680 4.65 4.97 3.94
N ALA A 681 3.49 4.44 4.34
CA ALA A 681 2.37 4.10 3.46
C ALA A 681 1.56 5.34 3.02
N GLY A 682 2.22 6.40 2.56
CA GLY A 682 1.62 7.64 2.07
C GLY A 682 1.45 8.73 3.15
N ARG A 683 1.60 10.00 2.75
CA ARG A 683 1.46 11.18 3.64
C ARG A 683 0.04 11.41 4.15
N ASN A 684 -0.95 10.91 3.42
CA ASN A 684 -2.35 10.82 3.85
C ASN A 684 -2.71 9.33 3.87
N PHE A 685 -2.64 8.70 5.04
CA PHE A 685 -2.83 7.25 5.18
C PHE A 685 -4.31 6.89 5.29
N ASN A 686 -5.02 7.06 4.18
CA ASN A 686 -6.42 6.68 3.97
C ASN A 686 -6.56 5.32 3.26
N ILE A 687 -7.79 4.90 2.93
CA ILE A 687 -8.03 3.60 2.26
C ILE A 687 -7.32 3.48 0.90
N GLU A 688 -7.19 4.57 0.15
CA GLU A 688 -6.47 4.57 -1.13
C GLU A 688 -4.99 4.27 -0.91
N ALA A 689 -4.38 4.94 0.07
CA ALA A 689 -3.00 4.69 0.45
C ALA A 689 -2.80 3.27 0.98
N MET A 690 -3.72 2.75 1.80
CA MET A 690 -3.68 1.37 2.27
C MET A 690 -3.76 0.36 1.12
N ASN A 691 -4.61 0.59 0.12
CA ASN A 691 -4.69 -0.27 -1.06
C ASN A 691 -3.40 -0.21 -1.89
N LYS A 692 -2.85 0.99 -2.07
CA LYS A 692 -1.58 1.19 -2.80
C LYS A 692 -0.39 0.51 -2.12
N PHE A 693 -0.38 0.50 -0.79
CA PHE A 693 0.70 -0.05 0.05
C PHE A 693 0.26 -1.32 0.81
N VAL A 694 -0.65 -2.10 0.23
CA VAL A 694 -1.29 -3.25 0.90
C VAL A 694 -0.31 -4.24 1.52
N LYS A 695 0.83 -4.52 0.86
CA LYS A 695 1.88 -5.40 1.40
C LYS A 695 2.49 -4.88 2.70
N ALA A 696 2.62 -3.55 2.82
CA ALA A 696 3.09 -2.90 4.03
C ALA A 696 2.07 -3.01 5.17
N VAL A 697 0.78 -2.89 4.87
CA VAL A 697 -0.29 -3.04 5.88
C VAL A 697 -0.48 -4.50 6.27
N GLN A 698 -0.36 -5.43 5.32
CA GLN A 698 -0.40 -6.88 5.56
C GLN A 698 0.74 -7.33 6.50
N SER A 699 1.92 -6.72 6.40
CA SER A 699 3.05 -7.08 7.26
C SER A 699 2.83 -6.74 8.74
N TYR A 700 1.83 -5.91 9.08
CA TYR A 700 1.46 -5.65 10.48
C TYR A 700 1.11 -6.94 11.24
N VAL A 701 0.46 -7.91 10.56
CA VAL A 701 0.14 -9.21 11.18
C VAL A 701 1.43 -9.97 11.52
N LEU A 702 2.40 -9.97 10.60
CA LEU A 702 3.71 -10.58 10.83
C LEU A 702 4.49 -9.86 11.93
N GLY A 703 4.40 -8.53 11.99
CA GLY A 703 5.00 -7.72 13.07
C GLY A 703 4.45 -8.07 14.44
N ALA A 704 3.12 -8.21 14.57
CA ALA A 704 2.47 -8.64 15.81
C ALA A 704 2.96 -10.02 16.24
N GLU A 705 3.00 -10.95 15.28
CA GLU A 705 3.47 -12.31 15.49
C GLU A 705 4.94 -12.32 15.95
N ALA A 706 5.82 -11.63 15.23
CA ALA A 706 7.25 -11.59 15.51
C ALA A 706 7.54 -10.94 16.87
N ALA A 707 6.88 -9.83 17.20
CA ALA A 707 7.09 -9.13 18.47
C ALA A 707 6.57 -9.92 19.69
N TRP A 708 5.59 -10.80 19.49
CA TRP A 708 5.08 -11.69 20.54
C TRP A 708 5.91 -12.96 20.69
N THR A 709 6.28 -13.59 19.57
CA THR A 709 6.98 -14.88 19.55
C THR A 709 8.47 -14.75 19.78
N GLY A 710 9.07 -13.63 19.38
CA GLY A 710 10.51 -13.36 19.39
C GLY A 710 11.16 -13.43 18.01
N GLY A 711 10.37 -13.65 16.95
CA GLY A 711 10.84 -13.85 15.58
C GLY A 711 11.15 -15.31 15.27
N TYR A 712 10.83 -15.72 14.06
CA TYR A 712 11.13 -17.06 13.53
C TYR A 712 12.43 -17.06 12.74
N GLU A 713 13.12 -18.21 12.67
CA GLU A 713 14.32 -18.37 11.85
C GLU A 713 14.04 -18.13 10.36
N LYS A 714 12.88 -18.60 9.88
CA LYS A 714 12.45 -18.43 8.49
C LYS A 714 10.99 -18.04 8.42
N ALA A 715 10.63 -17.29 7.38
CA ALA A 715 9.24 -16.94 7.10
C ALA A 715 8.32 -18.17 6.91
N THR A 716 8.88 -19.32 6.49
CA THR A 716 8.14 -20.58 6.34
C THR A 716 7.85 -21.29 7.66
N ASP A 717 8.47 -20.88 8.76
CA ASP A 717 8.22 -21.43 10.09
C ASP A 717 7.00 -20.76 10.78
N VAL A 718 6.53 -19.63 10.24
CA VAL A 718 5.30 -18.97 10.71
C VAL A 718 4.12 -19.91 10.45
N PRO A 719 3.29 -20.26 11.46
CA PRO A 719 2.29 -21.32 11.37
C PRO A 719 1.03 -20.96 10.54
N PHE A 720 1.06 -19.81 9.89
CA PHE A 720 -0.03 -19.28 9.07
C PHE A 720 0.49 -18.33 8.00
N ASP A 721 -0.30 -18.14 6.95
CA ASP A 721 -0.04 -17.09 5.97
C ASP A 721 -0.57 -15.75 6.48
N TYR A 722 0.34 -14.84 6.84
CA TYR A 722 -0.02 -13.53 7.41
C TYR A 722 -0.80 -12.64 6.43
N VAL A 723 -0.65 -12.86 5.12
CA VAL A 723 -1.41 -12.16 4.07
C VAL A 723 -2.88 -12.58 4.14
N SER A 724 -3.14 -13.89 4.08
CA SER A 724 -4.50 -14.45 4.23
C SER A 724 -5.13 -14.05 5.57
N GLU A 725 -4.37 -14.02 6.66
CA GLU A 725 -4.90 -13.61 7.97
C GLU A 725 -5.25 -12.12 8.04
N PHE A 726 -4.44 -11.24 7.42
CA PHE A 726 -4.81 -9.85 7.29
C PHE A 726 -6.13 -9.68 6.54
N GLU A 727 -6.31 -10.35 5.40
CA GLU A 727 -7.56 -10.30 4.63
C GLU A 727 -8.74 -10.82 5.44
N ASN A 728 -8.56 -11.92 6.17
CA ASN A 728 -9.56 -12.49 7.06
C ASN A 728 -9.97 -11.53 8.19
N ILE A 729 -9.02 -10.81 8.78
CA ILE A 729 -9.28 -9.84 9.85
C ILE A 729 -9.95 -8.59 9.26
N TRP A 730 -9.43 -8.09 8.14
CA TRP A 730 -9.91 -6.86 7.55
C TRP A 730 -11.30 -7.02 6.94
N ASN A 731 -11.56 -8.06 6.15
CA ASN A 731 -12.86 -8.22 5.49
C ASN A 731 -13.95 -8.81 6.41
N LYS A 732 -13.58 -9.24 7.63
CA LYS A 732 -14.51 -9.78 8.64
C LYS A 732 -15.71 -8.89 8.92
N SER A 733 -15.55 -7.57 8.90
CA SER A 733 -16.63 -6.65 9.28
C SER A 733 -17.68 -6.45 8.19
N VAL A 734 -17.40 -6.86 6.95
CA VAL A 734 -18.25 -6.59 5.78
C VAL A 734 -19.12 -7.79 5.43
N LEU A 735 -18.69 -9.01 5.77
CA LEU A 735 -19.35 -10.25 5.40
C LEU A 735 -20.06 -10.88 6.61
N PRO A 736 -21.27 -11.42 6.45
CA PRO A 736 -21.94 -12.16 7.53
C PRO A 736 -21.10 -13.36 7.95
N ASP A 737 -21.17 -13.79 9.21
CA ASP A 737 -20.42 -14.95 9.73
C ASP A 737 -21.13 -16.29 9.41
N THR A 738 -22.43 -16.26 9.15
CA THR A 738 -23.25 -17.45 8.84
C THR A 738 -23.54 -17.58 7.35
N ALA A 739 -23.99 -18.76 6.93
CA ALA A 739 -24.42 -18.99 5.56
C ALA A 739 -25.66 -18.13 5.23
N THR A 740 -25.49 -17.16 4.34
CA THR A 740 -26.55 -16.20 3.98
C THR A 740 -27.02 -16.46 2.55
N LYS A 741 -28.34 -16.34 2.33
CA LYS A 741 -28.97 -16.42 1.02
C LYS A 741 -28.62 -15.23 0.12
N GLY A 742 -28.93 -15.36 -1.16
CA GLY A 742 -28.75 -14.28 -2.12
C GLY A 742 -28.98 -14.76 -3.54
N TRP A 743 -28.20 -14.26 -4.49
CA TRP A 743 -28.38 -14.57 -5.91
C TRP A 743 -27.05 -14.64 -6.66
N THR A 744 -27.01 -15.46 -7.71
CA THR A 744 -25.85 -15.64 -8.60
C THR A 744 -26.27 -15.35 -10.04
N VAL A 745 -25.34 -14.88 -10.86
CA VAL A 745 -25.59 -14.59 -12.29
C VAL A 745 -24.93 -15.65 -13.16
N ASP A 746 -25.73 -16.36 -13.98
CA ASP A 746 -25.25 -17.33 -14.96
C ASP A 746 -24.86 -16.62 -16.27
N LEU A 747 -23.55 -16.55 -16.53
CA LEU A 747 -23.00 -15.90 -17.73
C LEU A 747 -22.76 -16.88 -18.90
N THR A 748 -23.39 -18.06 -18.94
CA THR A 748 -23.25 -19.03 -20.06
C THR A 748 -23.84 -18.48 -21.37
N LYS A 749 -23.20 -18.72 -22.53
CA LYS A 749 -23.64 -18.20 -23.84
C LYS A 749 -24.96 -18.77 -24.38
N ALA A 750 -25.46 -19.87 -23.83
CA ALA A 750 -26.39 -20.77 -24.53
C ALA A 750 -27.87 -20.34 -24.58
N LYS A 751 -28.25 -19.09 -24.25
CA LYS A 751 -29.66 -18.64 -24.26
C LYS A 751 -30.01 -17.41 -25.11
N GLN A 752 -29.06 -16.76 -25.79
CA GLN A 752 -29.33 -15.44 -26.40
C GLN A 752 -29.39 -15.40 -27.94
N SER A 753 -29.61 -16.54 -28.60
CA SER A 753 -29.48 -16.66 -30.05
C SER A 753 -30.71 -16.26 -30.89
N ASP A 754 -31.69 -15.53 -30.36
CA ASP A 754 -32.90 -15.21 -31.12
C ASP A 754 -33.28 -13.73 -31.11
N ASN A 755 -32.53 -12.91 -31.86
CA ASN A 755 -33.14 -12.21 -32.98
C ASN A 755 -32.13 -11.46 -33.85
N ARG A 756 -32.35 -11.62 -35.14
CA ARG A 756 -31.71 -11.01 -36.33
C ARG A 756 -31.37 -9.52 -36.18
N THR A 757 -30.24 -9.19 -35.55
CA THR A 757 -29.27 -8.16 -35.99
C THR A 757 -27.99 -8.43 -35.21
N MET A 758 -26.83 -8.31 -35.85
CA MET A 758 -25.50 -8.70 -35.33
C MET A 758 -25.11 -8.02 -34.00
N VAL A 759 -25.60 -8.51 -32.87
CA VAL A 759 -25.06 -8.25 -31.53
C VAL A 759 -24.39 -9.53 -31.06
N LYS A 760 -23.18 -9.78 -31.58
CA LYS A 760 -22.31 -10.82 -31.03
C LYS A 760 -21.85 -10.33 -29.66
N MET A 761 -22.45 -10.80 -28.58
CA MET A 761 -21.88 -10.60 -27.25
C MET A 761 -20.43 -11.09 -27.23
N SER A 762 -19.56 -10.29 -26.63
CA SER A 762 -18.12 -10.52 -26.56
C SER A 762 -17.77 -11.47 -25.43
N PHE A 763 -18.09 -12.74 -25.59
CA PHE A 763 -17.64 -13.75 -24.64
C PHE A 763 -16.26 -14.27 -25.04
N ALA A 764 -15.25 -14.04 -24.19
CA ALA A 764 -13.93 -14.64 -24.35
C ALA A 764 -14.00 -16.14 -24.04
N SER A 765 -13.54 -16.98 -24.97
CA SER A 765 -13.27 -18.39 -24.66
C SER A 765 -12.11 -18.44 -23.67
N LEU A 766 -12.26 -19.18 -22.57
CA LEU A 766 -11.16 -19.43 -21.63
C LEU A 766 -10.21 -20.53 -22.13
N LYS A 767 -10.67 -21.31 -23.11
CA LYS A 767 -9.86 -22.32 -23.78
C LYS A 767 -9.21 -21.77 -25.03
N ALA A 768 -7.92 -22.00 -25.19
CA ALA A 768 -7.15 -21.74 -26.39
C ALA A 768 -7.68 -22.59 -27.55
N ALA A 769 -7.77 -21.98 -28.74
CA ALA A 769 -7.96 -22.77 -29.95
C ALA A 769 -6.67 -23.56 -30.23
N LYS A 770 -6.82 -24.78 -30.76
CA LYS A 770 -5.68 -25.64 -31.10
C LYS A 770 -4.69 -24.88 -32.00
N ASP A 771 -3.41 -24.95 -31.66
CA ASP A 771 -2.30 -24.33 -32.39
C ASP A 771 -2.39 -22.79 -32.53
N LYS A 772 -3.21 -22.13 -31.70
CA LYS A 772 -3.29 -20.67 -31.60
C LYS A 772 -2.90 -20.18 -30.21
N SER A 773 -2.29 -18.99 -30.15
CA SER A 773 -2.07 -18.33 -28.88
C SER A 773 -3.40 -17.86 -28.28
N TRP A 774 -3.57 -18.07 -26.97
CA TRP A 774 -4.65 -17.50 -26.19
C TRP A 774 -4.10 -16.22 -25.56
N LEU A 775 -4.66 -15.04 -25.85
CA LEU A 775 -4.13 -13.71 -25.42
C LEU A 775 -2.65 -13.40 -25.73
N GLY A 776 -1.89 -14.28 -26.39
CA GLY A 776 -0.44 -14.12 -26.60
C GLY A 776 0.42 -15.19 -25.92
N TYR A 777 -0.19 -16.08 -25.14
CA TYR A 777 0.45 -17.26 -24.57
C TYR A 777 0.63 -18.35 -25.62
N MET A 778 1.72 -19.11 -25.53
CA MET A 778 1.96 -20.27 -26.40
C MET A 778 0.87 -21.34 -26.21
N THR A 779 0.74 -22.21 -27.20
CA THR A 779 -0.35 -23.20 -27.30
C THR A 779 -0.32 -24.19 -26.14
N GLY A 780 -1.33 -24.15 -25.26
CA GLY A 780 -1.50 -25.10 -24.14
C GLY A 780 -1.72 -24.47 -22.77
N ASP A 781 -1.39 -23.18 -22.61
CA ASP A 781 -1.59 -22.43 -21.37
C ASP A 781 -2.73 -21.40 -21.52
N ASP A 782 -3.87 -21.67 -20.87
CA ASP A 782 -5.10 -20.88 -20.93
C ASP A 782 -5.86 -20.92 -19.58
N LEU A 783 -7.09 -20.40 -19.53
CA LEU A 783 -7.94 -20.41 -18.33
C LEU A 783 -8.91 -21.61 -18.29
N SER A 784 -8.71 -22.65 -19.12
CA SER A 784 -9.62 -23.80 -19.19
C SER A 784 -9.61 -24.68 -17.93
N LYS A 785 -8.58 -24.55 -17.08
CA LYS A 785 -8.54 -25.20 -15.76
C LYS A 785 -9.43 -24.52 -14.71
N LEU A 786 -9.94 -23.33 -15.00
CA LEU A 786 -10.93 -22.70 -14.13
C LEU A 786 -12.17 -23.60 -14.07
N PRO A 787 -12.65 -23.98 -12.87
CA PRO A 787 -13.82 -24.84 -12.75
C PRO A 787 -15.06 -24.14 -13.33
N VAL A 788 -16.09 -24.93 -13.63
CA VAL A 788 -17.36 -24.45 -14.22
C VAL A 788 -18.54 -24.77 -13.31
N GLY A 789 -19.68 -24.11 -13.56
CA GLY A 789 -20.90 -24.27 -12.78
C GLY A 789 -20.78 -23.68 -11.37
N LYS A 790 -21.59 -24.20 -10.44
CA LYS A 790 -21.58 -23.72 -9.05
C LYS A 790 -20.29 -24.09 -8.34
N GLN A 791 -19.51 -23.08 -7.99
CA GLN A 791 -18.24 -23.21 -7.28
C GLN A 791 -18.23 -22.33 -6.03
N THR A 792 -17.34 -22.66 -5.11
CA THR A 792 -17.06 -21.81 -3.95
C THR A 792 -15.61 -21.36 -4.02
N PHE A 793 -15.40 -20.06 -3.99
CA PHE A 793 -14.08 -19.46 -3.83
C PHE A 793 -14.08 -18.66 -2.55
N ASP A 794 -13.11 -18.93 -1.67
CA ASP A 794 -13.16 -18.53 -0.27
C ASP A 794 -14.53 -18.90 0.35
N ARG A 795 -15.38 -17.93 0.66
CA ARG A 795 -16.73 -18.13 1.20
C ARG A 795 -17.85 -17.89 0.19
N PHE A 796 -17.57 -17.23 -0.93
CA PHE A 796 -18.58 -16.87 -1.92
C PHE A 796 -18.94 -18.05 -2.82
N VAL A 797 -20.23 -18.22 -3.08
CA VAL A 797 -20.74 -19.16 -4.07
C VAL A 797 -20.96 -18.42 -5.38
N PHE A 798 -20.32 -18.88 -6.45
CA PHE A 798 -20.44 -18.34 -7.80
C PHE A 798 -21.06 -19.37 -8.74
N ASP A 799 -21.81 -18.93 -9.75
CA ASP A 799 -22.29 -19.77 -10.86
C ASP A 799 -21.45 -19.47 -12.11
N LEU A 800 -20.36 -20.21 -12.31
CA LEU A 800 -19.43 -20.00 -13.41
C LEU A 800 -19.99 -20.55 -14.72
N PRO A 801 -19.74 -19.90 -15.88
CA PRO A 801 -20.22 -20.34 -17.17
C PRO A 801 -19.84 -21.78 -17.50
N SER A 802 -20.85 -22.59 -17.84
CA SER A 802 -20.67 -24.02 -18.16
C SER A 802 -19.91 -24.28 -19.47
N ASP A 803 -19.75 -23.26 -20.30
CA ASP A 803 -19.07 -23.29 -21.59
C ASP A 803 -17.63 -22.75 -21.55
N ASN A 804 -17.03 -22.62 -20.35
CA ASN A 804 -15.69 -22.08 -20.12
C ASN A 804 -15.48 -20.72 -20.79
N THR A 805 -16.38 -19.77 -20.52
CA THR A 805 -16.29 -18.41 -21.09
C THR A 805 -16.41 -17.34 -20.02
N ALA A 806 -16.00 -16.12 -20.37
CA ALA A 806 -16.16 -14.93 -19.55
C ALA A 806 -16.71 -13.77 -20.40
N LEU A 807 -17.44 -12.86 -19.76
CA LEU A 807 -17.85 -11.61 -20.40
C LEU A 807 -16.62 -10.70 -20.54
N LEU A 808 -16.40 -10.15 -21.74
CA LEU A 808 -15.30 -9.23 -22.01
C LEU A 808 -15.85 -7.85 -22.41
N LEU A 809 -15.49 -6.83 -21.64
CA LEU A 809 -15.59 -5.43 -22.05
C LEU A 809 -14.34 -5.00 -22.83
N ALA A 810 -14.50 -4.10 -23.79
CA ALA A 810 -13.43 -3.72 -24.72
C ALA A 810 -12.28 -2.92 -24.07
N GLY A 811 -11.05 -3.33 -24.33
CA GLY A 811 -9.83 -2.53 -24.25
C GLY A 811 -9.27 -2.20 -25.64
N GLN A 812 -8.40 -1.19 -25.74
CA GLN A 812 -7.74 -0.80 -27.00
C GLN A 812 -6.64 -1.77 -27.43
N MET A 813 -5.98 -2.42 -26.46
CA MET A 813 -4.90 -3.38 -26.72
C MET A 813 -5.38 -4.83 -26.69
N ASP A 814 -6.69 -5.04 -26.55
CA ASP A 814 -7.27 -6.37 -26.61
C ASP A 814 -7.14 -6.96 -28.01
N LYS A 815 -6.78 -8.25 -28.07
CA LYS A 815 -6.79 -9.03 -29.33
C LYS A 815 -8.22 -9.44 -29.77
N PHE A 816 -9.25 -9.03 -29.02
CA PHE A 816 -10.63 -9.47 -29.21
C PHE A 816 -11.60 -8.29 -29.25
N ALA A 817 -12.71 -8.44 -29.97
CA ALA A 817 -13.79 -7.46 -29.96
C ALA A 817 -14.59 -7.57 -28.65
N GLY A 818 -14.26 -6.75 -27.66
CA GLY A 818 -15.01 -6.61 -26.40
C GLY A 818 -16.30 -5.79 -26.54
N SER A 819 -17.18 -5.90 -25.55
CA SER A 819 -18.42 -5.12 -25.49
C SER A 819 -18.14 -3.72 -24.97
N HIS A 820 -18.83 -2.71 -25.51
CA HIS A 820 -18.73 -1.35 -24.96
C HIS A 820 -19.47 -1.23 -23.63
N SER A 821 -20.60 -1.91 -23.47
CA SER A 821 -21.28 -1.98 -22.18
C SER A 821 -22.01 -3.29 -21.98
N ILE A 822 -22.23 -3.63 -20.72
CA ILE A 822 -22.98 -4.78 -20.25
C ILE A 822 -24.08 -4.27 -19.32
N SER A 823 -25.33 -4.68 -19.56
CA SER A 823 -26.45 -4.37 -18.67
C SER A 823 -27.04 -5.66 -18.09
N LEU A 824 -27.22 -5.70 -16.78
CA LEU A 824 -27.83 -6.78 -16.02
C LEU A 824 -29.11 -6.27 -15.31
N PRO A 825 -30.29 -6.51 -15.88
CA PRO A 825 -31.55 -6.19 -15.22
C PRO A 825 -31.72 -7.06 -13.97
N CYS A 826 -31.84 -6.43 -12.80
CA CYS A 826 -31.82 -7.11 -11.50
C CYS A 826 -33.21 -7.42 -10.93
N ASP A 827 -34.30 -6.99 -11.57
CA ASP A 827 -35.69 -7.32 -11.21
C ASP A 827 -36.01 -7.10 -9.71
N GLY A 828 -35.47 -6.02 -9.13
CA GLY A 828 -35.74 -5.60 -7.75
C GLY A 828 -34.99 -6.39 -6.67
N LYS A 829 -33.98 -7.20 -7.00
CA LYS A 829 -33.13 -7.89 -6.02
C LYS A 829 -32.46 -6.89 -5.08
N LYS A 830 -32.29 -7.28 -3.81
CA LYS A 830 -31.50 -6.53 -2.83
C LYS A 830 -30.16 -7.23 -2.62
N ALA A 831 -29.16 -6.47 -2.19
CA ALA A 831 -27.89 -7.02 -1.78
C ALA A 831 -27.18 -6.09 -0.79
N SER A 832 -26.65 -6.62 0.30
CA SER A 832 -25.72 -5.90 1.18
C SER A 832 -24.32 -5.82 0.58
N VAL A 833 -23.94 -6.84 -0.19
CA VAL A 833 -22.65 -6.96 -0.89
C VAL A 833 -22.88 -7.54 -2.27
N ILE A 834 -22.19 -6.99 -3.27
CA ILE A 834 -22.10 -7.56 -4.62
C ILE A 834 -20.65 -7.93 -4.88
N ASN A 835 -20.39 -9.22 -5.10
CA ASN A 835 -19.07 -9.72 -5.42
C ASN A 835 -18.94 -9.99 -6.92
N PHE A 836 -17.85 -9.50 -7.49
CA PHE A 836 -17.49 -9.69 -8.88
C PHE A 836 -16.21 -10.53 -8.97
N MET A 837 -16.29 -11.68 -9.64
CA MET A 837 -15.10 -12.43 -10.00
C MET A 837 -14.55 -11.89 -11.33
N THR A 838 -13.38 -11.26 -11.29
CA THR A 838 -12.87 -10.43 -12.39
C THR A 838 -11.38 -10.57 -12.62
N ALA A 839 -10.95 -10.19 -13.82
CA ALA A 839 -9.57 -9.89 -14.16
C ALA A 839 -9.51 -8.87 -15.30
N ALA A 840 -8.38 -8.20 -15.50
CA ALA A 840 -8.10 -7.42 -16.69
C ALA A 840 -7.30 -8.24 -17.70
N THR A 841 -7.51 -7.97 -18.99
CA THR A 841 -6.79 -8.66 -20.08
C THR A 841 -5.31 -8.35 -20.10
N GLU A 842 -4.88 -7.18 -19.61
CA GLU A 842 -3.50 -6.72 -19.59
C GLU A 842 -3.22 -5.92 -18.31
N GLY A 843 -1.94 -5.87 -17.89
CA GLY A 843 -1.49 -5.01 -16.81
C GLY A 843 -1.23 -3.58 -17.28
N GLY A 844 -1.27 -2.63 -16.35
CA GLY A 844 -1.04 -1.23 -16.64
C GLY A 844 -0.93 -0.37 -15.37
N PRO A 845 -0.76 0.94 -15.53
CA PRO A 845 -0.66 1.89 -14.41
C PRO A 845 -1.94 1.91 -13.57
N THR A 846 -1.79 2.21 -12.27
CA THR A 846 -2.85 1.97 -11.27
C THR A 846 -4.03 2.95 -11.30
N SER A 847 -3.92 4.04 -12.06
CA SER A 847 -4.86 5.18 -12.02
C SER A 847 -5.83 5.25 -13.20
N GLU A 848 -5.73 4.33 -14.16
CA GLU A 848 -6.61 4.34 -15.33
C GLU A 848 -7.83 3.44 -15.11
N ALA A 849 -9.01 4.05 -15.02
CA ALA A 849 -10.28 3.34 -14.99
C ALA A 849 -10.54 2.68 -16.37
N ILE A 850 -10.48 1.35 -16.45
CA ILE A 850 -10.72 0.60 -17.68
C ILE A 850 -12.23 0.43 -17.97
N ALA A 851 -13.05 0.53 -16.93
CA ALA A 851 -14.50 0.50 -17.02
C ALA A 851 -15.12 1.19 -15.79
N THR A 852 -16.42 1.46 -15.84
CA THR A 852 -17.21 1.98 -14.71
C THR A 852 -18.47 1.14 -14.54
N THR A 853 -18.79 0.73 -13.31
CA THR A 853 -20.06 0.06 -12.98
C THR A 853 -20.99 1.02 -12.26
N TYR A 854 -22.25 1.00 -12.69
CA TYR A 854 -23.37 1.73 -12.11
C TYR A 854 -24.38 0.73 -11.55
N VAL A 855 -24.76 0.92 -10.29
CA VAL A 855 -25.80 0.16 -9.60
C VAL A 855 -26.99 1.10 -9.42
N GLN A 856 -28.02 0.84 -10.23
CA GLN A 856 -29.22 1.67 -10.33
C GLN A 856 -30.32 1.07 -9.46
N TYR A 857 -30.93 1.87 -8.59
CA TYR A 857 -32.03 1.45 -7.72
C TYR A 857 -33.39 1.78 -8.33
N GLU A 858 -34.44 1.09 -7.87
CA GLU A 858 -35.81 1.30 -8.35
C GLU A 858 -36.37 2.68 -8.01
N ASP A 859 -35.85 3.35 -6.97
CA ASP A 859 -36.23 4.71 -6.58
C ASP A 859 -35.60 5.81 -7.47
N GLY A 860 -34.77 5.42 -8.43
CA GLY A 860 -34.07 6.32 -9.34
C GLY A 860 -32.71 6.83 -8.83
N THR A 861 -32.30 6.48 -7.61
CA THR A 861 -30.95 6.75 -7.12
C THR A 861 -29.93 5.78 -7.76
N GLU A 862 -28.65 6.13 -7.72
CA GLU A 862 -27.57 5.35 -8.32
C GLU A 862 -26.32 5.44 -7.44
N ALA A 863 -25.62 4.31 -7.31
CA ALA A 863 -24.25 4.27 -6.81
C ALA A 863 -23.32 3.77 -7.92
N SER A 864 -22.04 4.14 -7.89
CA SER A 864 -21.08 3.74 -8.91
C SER A 864 -19.69 3.51 -8.36
N PHE A 865 -18.88 2.77 -9.12
CA PHE A 865 -17.45 2.61 -8.88
C PHE A 865 -16.70 2.40 -10.20
N ASP A 866 -15.46 2.87 -10.25
CA ASP A 866 -14.55 2.69 -11.38
C ASP A 866 -13.70 1.43 -11.20
N TRP A 867 -13.48 0.69 -12.28
CA TRP A 867 -12.55 -0.43 -12.36
C TRP A 867 -11.15 0.07 -12.70
N ASN A 868 -10.32 0.24 -11.69
CA ASN A 868 -8.95 0.73 -11.79
C ASN A 868 -7.95 -0.43 -11.69
N LEU A 869 -7.05 -0.53 -12.65
CA LEU A 869 -5.98 -1.54 -12.66
C LEU A 869 -5.16 -1.44 -11.37
N GLY A 870 -4.75 -2.58 -10.80
CA GLY A 870 -3.92 -2.63 -9.60
C GLY A 870 -4.61 -2.15 -8.31
N ASN A 871 -5.91 -1.80 -8.36
CA ASN A 871 -6.71 -1.43 -7.20
C ASN A 871 -7.89 -2.40 -7.01
N ASN A 872 -8.93 -2.28 -7.83
CA ASN A 872 -10.12 -3.15 -7.75
C ASN A 872 -10.32 -4.06 -8.96
N VAL A 873 -9.37 -4.05 -9.90
CA VAL A 873 -9.19 -5.10 -10.91
C VAL A 873 -7.70 -5.29 -11.15
N TYR A 874 -7.29 -6.53 -11.32
CA TYR A 874 -5.90 -6.91 -11.55
C TYR A 874 -5.79 -7.68 -12.87
N ALA A 875 -4.65 -7.60 -13.54
CA ALA A 875 -4.44 -8.35 -14.77
C ALA A 875 -4.45 -9.86 -14.50
N ILE A 876 -4.79 -10.66 -15.52
CA ILE A 876 -4.73 -12.13 -15.41
C ILE A 876 -3.34 -12.67 -15.07
N SER A 877 -2.27 -11.86 -15.18
CA SER A 877 -0.90 -12.21 -14.81
C SER A 877 -0.44 -11.63 -13.48
N ASP A 878 -1.30 -10.90 -12.77
CA ASP A 878 -0.93 -10.14 -11.59
C ASP A 878 -1.32 -10.91 -10.32
N GLU A 879 -0.33 -11.19 -9.47
CA GLU A 879 -0.54 -11.87 -8.18
C GLU A 879 -0.73 -10.88 -7.02
N ASN A 880 -0.61 -9.58 -7.27
CA ASN A 880 -0.99 -8.58 -6.28
C ASN A 880 -2.50 -8.64 -6.04
N ALA A 881 -2.91 -8.19 -4.87
CA ALA A 881 -4.29 -8.09 -4.45
C ALA A 881 -4.45 -6.82 -3.62
N SER A 882 -5.67 -6.28 -3.55
CA SER A 882 -6.02 -5.25 -2.58
C SER A 882 -6.94 -5.83 -1.53
N ILE A 883 -7.10 -5.08 -0.45
CA ILE A 883 -8.00 -5.40 0.66
C ILE A 883 -9.36 -5.90 0.18
N ASN A 884 -10.01 -5.17 -0.73
CA ASN A 884 -11.35 -5.50 -1.22
C ASN A 884 -11.34 -6.36 -2.48
N THR A 885 -10.17 -6.76 -2.97
CA THR A 885 -9.99 -7.50 -4.23
C THR A 885 -8.98 -8.64 -4.07
N PRO A 886 -9.22 -9.60 -3.16
CA PRO A 886 -8.32 -10.72 -2.93
C PRO A 886 -8.14 -11.58 -4.19
N LEU A 887 -6.97 -12.22 -4.28
CA LEU A 887 -6.67 -13.26 -5.26
C LEU A 887 -7.38 -14.55 -4.85
N ILE A 888 -8.35 -15.01 -5.62
CA ILE A 888 -9.20 -16.18 -5.26
C ILE A 888 -8.93 -17.44 -6.08
N TRP A 889 -8.23 -17.30 -7.19
CA TRP A 889 -7.82 -18.44 -8.01
C TRP A 889 -6.49 -18.14 -8.70
N LYS A 890 -5.60 -19.13 -8.70
CA LYS A 890 -4.28 -19.08 -9.32
C LYS A 890 -3.96 -20.41 -10.00
N ASP A 891 -3.37 -20.36 -11.18
CA ASP A 891 -2.81 -21.51 -11.89
C ASP A 891 -1.47 -21.14 -12.52
N GLY A 892 -0.57 -22.11 -12.64
CA GLY A 892 0.78 -21.89 -13.17
C GLY A 892 1.70 -21.10 -12.25
N LYS A 893 2.88 -20.77 -12.77
CA LYS A 893 3.94 -19.98 -12.13
C LYS A 893 4.67 -19.14 -13.16
N ASP A 894 5.30 -18.06 -12.70
CA ASP A 894 6.16 -17.21 -13.52
C ASP A 894 5.47 -16.78 -14.84
N ASP A 895 6.00 -17.14 -16.01
CA ASP A 895 5.45 -16.78 -17.32
C ASP A 895 4.13 -17.49 -17.69
N THR A 896 3.80 -18.59 -17.02
CA THR A 896 2.54 -19.33 -17.17
C THR A 896 1.44 -18.86 -16.21
N LEU A 897 1.77 -17.98 -15.27
CA LEU A 897 0.87 -17.53 -14.19
C LEU A 897 -0.47 -17.02 -14.72
N LYS A 898 -1.54 -17.48 -14.08
CA LYS A 898 -2.92 -17.00 -14.24
C LYS A 898 -3.52 -16.70 -12.89
N CYS A 899 -4.17 -15.55 -12.78
CA CYS A 899 -4.78 -15.03 -11.57
C CYS A 899 -6.20 -14.57 -11.86
N ILE A 900 -7.11 -14.81 -10.91
CA ILE A 900 -8.45 -14.23 -10.91
C ILE A 900 -8.74 -13.73 -9.49
N HIS A 901 -9.35 -12.55 -9.43
CA HIS A 901 -9.62 -11.86 -8.19
C HIS A 901 -11.12 -11.71 -7.95
N SER A 902 -11.45 -11.43 -6.71
CA SER A 902 -12.82 -11.25 -6.24
C SER A 902 -12.98 -9.84 -5.71
N PHE A 903 -13.59 -8.93 -6.47
CA PHE A 903 -13.89 -7.59 -5.97
C PHE A 903 -15.18 -7.62 -5.14
N CYS A 904 -15.05 -7.35 -3.85
CA CYS A 904 -16.15 -7.29 -2.90
C CYS A 904 -16.64 -5.84 -2.77
N TRP A 905 -17.72 -5.48 -3.48
CA TRP A 905 -18.32 -4.16 -3.39
C TRP A 905 -19.41 -4.11 -2.32
N GLN A 906 -19.22 -3.27 -1.30
CA GLN A 906 -20.25 -3.02 -0.29
C GLN A 906 -21.30 -2.08 -0.87
N ASN A 907 -22.56 -2.52 -0.89
CA ASN A 907 -23.65 -1.68 -1.34
C ASN A 907 -23.91 -0.59 -0.27
N PRO A 908 -23.79 0.71 -0.61
CA PRO A 908 -24.08 1.79 0.34
C PRO A 908 -25.56 1.85 0.74
N GLU A 909 -26.45 1.24 -0.06
CA GLU A 909 -27.89 1.24 0.10
C GLU A 909 -28.44 -0.21 0.13
N PRO A 910 -28.08 -1.01 1.15
CA PRO A 910 -28.35 -2.46 1.19
C PRO A 910 -29.85 -2.80 1.16
N ASP A 911 -30.69 -1.90 1.67
CA ASP A 911 -32.15 -2.08 1.77
C ASP A 911 -32.90 -1.72 0.49
N LYS A 912 -32.24 -1.06 -0.47
CA LYS A 912 -32.87 -0.63 -1.73
C LYS A 912 -32.87 -1.76 -2.76
N ALA A 913 -33.99 -1.87 -3.47
CA ALA A 913 -34.14 -2.79 -4.58
C ALA A 913 -33.32 -2.31 -5.79
N ILE A 914 -32.47 -3.19 -6.31
CA ILE A 914 -31.61 -2.93 -7.47
C ILE A 914 -32.43 -3.17 -8.74
N LYS A 915 -32.50 -2.13 -9.56
CA LYS A 915 -33.13 -2.15 -10.88
C LYS A 915 -32.21 -2.75 -11.93
N ASN A 916 -30.96 -2.30 -11.98
CA ASN A 916 -30.01 -2.67 -13.02
C ASN A 916 -28.56 -2.48 -12.55
N ILE A 917 -27.68 -3.39 -12.97
CA ILE A 917 -26.23 -3.22 -12.85
C ILE A 917 -25.67 -3.04 -14.25
N LYS A 918 -25.06 -1.89 -14.52
CA LYS A 918 -24.53 -1.54 -15.83
C LYS A 918 -23.05 -1.29 -15.75
N THR A 919 -22.25 -2.03 -16.51
CA THR A 919 -20.80 -1.81 -16.63
C THR A 919 -20.49 -1.26 -18.02
N VAL A 920 -19.72 -0.17 -18.09
CA VAL A 920 -19.35 0.52 -19.33
C VAL A 920 -17.84 0.53 -19.46
N SER A 921 -17.32 0.10 -20.62
CA SER A 921 -15.92 0.20 -20.98
C SER A 921 -15.54 1.64 -21.25
N ASN A 922 -14.44 2.08 -20.65
CA ASN A 922 -13.82 3.38 -20.93
C ASN A 922 -12.87 3.32 -22.14
N LYS A 923 -12.78 2.15 -22.81
CA LYS A 923 -11.90 1.87 -23.96
C LYS A 923 -10.48 2.35 -23.69
N LYS A 924 -9.94 1.92 -22.55
CA LYS A 924 -8.55 2.17 -22.14
C LYS A 924 -7.67 1.00 -22.53
N SER A 925 -6.45 0.92 -22.00
CA SER A 925 -5.45 -0.07 -22.40
C SER A 925 -5.97 -1.52 -22.34
N ALA A 926 -6.49 -1.95 -21.19
CA ALA A 926 -7.00 -3.30 -20.98
C ALA A 926 -8.53 -3.38 -21.03
N GLY A 927 -9.05 -4.56 -21.38
CA GLY A 927 -10.44 -4.95 -21.23
C GLY A 927 -10.73 -5.56 -19.85
N LEU A 928 -11.98 -5.50 -19.43
CA LEU A 928 -12.46 -6.10 -18.18
C LEU A 928 -13.11 -7.46 -18.47
N LEU A 929 -12.61 -8.52 -17.83
CA LEU A 929 -13.20 -9.84 -17.80
C LEU A 929 -14.07 -9.99 -16.54
N ILE A 930 -15.33 -10.40 -16.74
CA ILE A 930 -16.25 -10.77 -15.65
C ILE A 930 -16.59 -12.25 -15.81
N PHE A 931 -16.18 -13.04 -14.82
CA PHE A 931 -16.36 -14.50 -14.79
C PHE A 931 -17.64 -14.90 -14.07
N ALA A 932 -18.00 -14.18 -13.00
CA ALA A 932 -19.23 -14.41 -12.24
C ALA A 932 -19.58 -13.17 -11.41
N ILE A 933 -20.87 -13.07 -11.03
CA ILE A 933 -21.40 -12.05 -10.11
C ILE A 933 -22.28 -12.76 -9.09
N THR A 934 -22.12 -12.39 -7.82
CA THR A 934 -22.93 -12.90 -6.69
C THR A 934 -23.37 -11.74 -5.80
N GLY A 935 -24.66 -11.65 -5.51
CA GLY A 935 -25.20 -10.73 -4.50
C GLY A 935 -25.55 -11.48 -3.21
N VAL A 936 -25.15 -10.93 -2.07
CA VAL A 936 -25.49 -11.43 -0.72
C VAL A 936 -26.65 -10.59 -0.21
N GLU A 937 -27.75 -11.21 0.21
CA GLU A 937 -28.88 -10.48 0.81
C GLU A 937 -28.49 -9.91 2.18
N ALA A 938 -29.09 -8.78 2.56
CA ALA A 938 -29.00 -8.30 3.93
C ALA A 938 -29.67 -9.32 4.88
N GLU A 939 -29.09 -9.52 6.07
CA GLU A 939 -29.78 -10.24 7.14
C GLU A 939 -30.91 -9.32 7.67
N ASP A 940 -32.13 -9.85 7.76
CA ASP A 940 -33.31 -9.13 8.28
C ASP A 940 -33.23 -8.89 9.80
#